data_AF-A0A6C0LGL3-F1
#
_entry.id   AF-A0A6C0LGL3-F1
#
_cell.length_a   1.000
_cell.length_b   1.000
_cell.length_c   1.000
_cell.angle_alpha   90.00
_cell.angle_beta   90.00
_cell.angle_gamma   90.00
#
_symmetry.space_group_name_H-M   'P 1'
#
loop_
_entity.id
_entity.type
_entity.pdbx_description
1 polymer ?
#
loop_
_entity_poly.entity_id
_entity_poly.type
_entity_poly.pdbx_seq_one_letter_code
_entity_poly.pdbx_strand_id
1 'polypeptide(L)'
;MGSNTLDFVTLKQGKIYKDLQQKILDGSLERHKKRKEKRGKGREGKEGMQSNTESEQTSQLLRYTQLQKQFNELMSQYKILQAQLISKTSNNLSISRGKNVYVNSVISNPTAMYLGPYKESSSMTTLDNGARKYNYSSCMQAALTSNNSIFGLENLNAATQLAQCNVSSNADSARKNGLATNGCSSGSDGKQYGQFQSNTTAIYNTADSTYKGCFYNSSTTSNLGPNMEMSGISMDRYSSVYVLGSYGMGPWGNSGKFPDATAKWIWYSPNAQSGAPINNNAPITFIYEYNHTGTTYITAKVSAIIDDSGAWYLNSNKVGTISGGWGGPAPTFNITLAPGINYLQCSAINTGGPAGLVATVMYNGRVLFNTNSSWKYTNDPVSSMIVNGTNYSVKTCQDYAKKNNYQYFGLKNGTTGSSQCVVSNSFKTATEYGSSDPIKTLSDGYMYGIGAVNSLYRINNEGANPAFIGKIGYVDRFSQVKEYPSSMIQSSNSIPKIIQQDSSCPQAVEAIDSITWGKLKKNGIMTPNTKCGLAEVIQESQERVKIIKGELGKLADEILSVVAVLKQNNQNINEQLNMNEATFSENIAMYQDISNQFHQYKGALNNNSSFIVADSKQVFQYENYQYIFWGVLALSIIIITLHTMNR
;
A
#
# COMPACT_ATOMS: atom_id res chain seq x y z
N MET A 1 -10.49 9.53 31.07
CA MET A 1 -10.84 8.80 32.31
C MET A 1 -9.77 7.73 32.52
N GLY A 2 -9.01 7.83 33.61
CA GLY A 2 -7.87 6.96 33.91
C GLY A 2 -8.30 5.61 34.48
N SER A 3 -7.72 4.53 33.96
CA SER A 3 -7.90 3.14 34.43
C SER A 3 -6.65 2.30 34.13
N ASN A 4 -5.46 2.80 34.46
CA ASN A 4 -4.19 2.05 34.31
C ASN A 4 -3.51 1.72 35.65
N THR A 5 -4.28 1.73 36.74
CA THR A 5 -3.81 1.34 38.08
C THR A 5 -4.71 0.26 38.66
N LEU A 6 -4.98 -0.80 37.89
CA LEU A 6 -5.22 -2.10 38.50
C LEU A 6 -3.83 -2.75 38.66
N ASP A 7 -3.55 -3.16 39.88
CA ASP A 7 -2.30 -2.86 40.56
C ASP A 7 -1.20 -3.92 40.33
N PHE A 8 0.04 -3.47 40.08
CA PHE A 8 1.23 -4.33 39.99
C PHE A 8 1.44 -5.12 41.30
N VAL A 9 0.93 -4.58 42.42
CA VAL A 9 0.89 -5.24 43.73
C VAL A 9 -0.02 -6.47 43.72
N THR A 10 -1.17 -6.43 43.05
CA THR A 10 -2.14 -7.54 42.99
C THR A 10 -1.61 -8.71 42.17
N LEU A 11 -0.91 -8.45 41.06
CA LEU A 11 -0.21 -9.48 40.26
C LEU A 11 0.93 -10.16 41.04
N LYS A 12 1.69 -9.38 41.84
CA LYS A 12 2.77 -9.90 42.67
C LYS A 12 2.24 -10.78 43.81
N GLN A 13 1.14 -10.39 44.45
CA GLN A 13 0.48 -11.17 45.51
C GLN A 13 -0.10 -12.48 44.97
N GLY A 14 -0.73 -12.47 43.79
CA GLY A 14 -1.24 -13.70 43.15
C GLY A 14 -0.15 -14.73 42.84
N LYS A 15 1.03 -14.28 42.37
CA LYS A 15 2.18 -15.17 42.12
C LYS A 15 2.72 -15.80 43.41
N ILE A 16 2.87 -15.00 44.47
CA ILE A 16 3.32 -15.49 45.79
C ILE A 16 2.34 -16.53 46.33
N TYR A 17 1.03 -16.29 46.17
CA TYR A 17 -0.01 -17.22 46.62
C TYR A 17 0.02 -18.55 45.86
N LYS A 18 0.18 -18.51 44.54
CA LYS A 18 0.32 -19.69 43.68
C LYS A 18 1.54 -20.53 44.06
N ASP A 19 2.69 -19.89 44.31
CA ASP A 19 3.91 -20.58 44.71
C ASP A 19 3.76 -21.23 46.10
N LEU A 20 3.01 -20.61 47.00
CA LEU A 20 2.73 -21.17 48.33
C LEU A 20 1.83 -22.41 48.25
N GLN A 21 0.79 -22.37 47.42
CA GLN A 21 -0.12 -23.50 47.21
C GLN A 21 0.59 -24.70 46.60
N GLN A 22 1.46 -24.48 45.60
CA GLN A 22 2.25 -25.56 45.00
C GLN A 22 3.14 -26.24 46.05
N LYS A 23 3.79 -25.45 46.92
CA LYS A 23 4.59 -26.01 48.04
C LYS A 23 3.77 -26.83 49.02
N ILE A 24 2.53 -26.41 49.32
CA ILE A 24 1.64 -27.17 50.20
C ILE A 24 1.22 -28.49 49.54
N LEU A 25 0.88 -28.45 48.24
CA LEU A 25 0.50 -29.63 47.46
C LEU A 25 1.66 -30.62 47.37
N ASP A 26 2.85 -30.16 47.00
CA ASP A 26 4.07 -30.96 46.90
C ASP A 26 4.43 -31.58 48.26
N GLY A 27 4.33 -30.78 49.33
CA GLY A 27 4.56 -31.25 50.70
C GLY A 27 3.52 -32.28 51.17
N SER A 28 2.26 -32.17 50.73
CA SER A 28 1.23 -33.19 51.00
C SER A 28 1.53 -34.48 50.23
N LEU A 29 1.88 -34.38 48.94
CA LEU A 29 2.22 -35.51 48.08
C LEU A 29 3.44 -36.28 48.62
N GLU A 30 4.47 -35.56 49.05
CA GLU A 30 5.68 -36.14 49.61
C GLU A 30 5.44 -36.79 50.97
N ARG A 31 4.59 -36.21 51.83
CA ARG A 31 4.16 -36.84 53.08
C ARG A 31 3.36 -38.12 52.83
N HIS A 32 2.47 -38.14 51.84
CA HIS A 32 1.74 -39.34 51.47
C HIS A 32 2.67 -40.44 50.92
N LYS A 33 3.64 -40.07 50.08
CA LYS A 33 4.68 -41.00 49.58
C LYS A 33 5.51 -41.60 50.72
N LYS A 34 5.98 -40.77 51.66
CA LYS A 34 6.71 -41.20 52.86
C LYS A 34 5.87 -42.10 53.77
N ARG A 35 4.55 -41.87 53.89
CA ARG A 35 3.63 -42.75 54.63
C ARG A 35 3.46 -44.12 53.95
N LYS A 36 3.35 -44.16 52.61
CA LYS A 36 3.35 -45.43 51.84
C LYS A 36 4.66 -46.21 52.01
N GLU A 37 5.80 -45.53 51.96
CA GLU A 37 7.12 -46.15 52.16
C GLU A 37 7.30 -46.68 53.59
N LYS A 38 6.81 -45.97 54.61
CA LYS A 38 6.85 -46.44 56.02
C LYS A 38 5.91 -47.62 56.30
N ARG A 39 4.76 -47.71 55.64
CA ARG A 39 3.82 -48.83 55.78
C ARG A 39 4.31 -50.14 55.16
N GLY A 40 5.32 -50.10 54.29
CA GLY A 40 5.90 -51.30 53.67
C GLY A 40 6.73 -52.22 54.59
N LYS A 41 6.87 -51.93 55.89
CA LYS A 41 7.78 -52.69 56.79
C LYS A 41 7.20 -53.23 58.09
N GLY A 42 5.89 -53.26 58.32
CA GLY A 42 5.39 -54.04 59.45
C GLY A 42 3.90 -53.92 59.74
N ARG A 43 3.30 -55.10 59.99
CA ARG A 43 1.92 -55.38 60.43
C ARG A 43 0.81 -55.26 59.38
N GLU A 44 0.54 -56.41 58.75
CA GLU A 44 -0.78 -56.76 58.22
C GLU A 44 -1.72 -57.05 59.41
N GLY A 45 -2.68 -56.16 59.64
CA GLY A 45 -3.69 -56.36 60.68
C GLY A 45 -4.82 -55.33 60.61
N LYS A 46 -5.92 -55.71 59.95
CA LYS A 46 -7.26 -55.10 59.98
C LYS A 46 -7.35 -53.57 60.03
N GLU A 47 -7.13 -52.92 58.87
CA GLU A 47 -7.74 -51.63 58.54
C GLU A 47 -8.58 -51.82 57.26
N GLY A 48 -9.77 -52.37 57.43
CA GLY A 48 -10.77 -52.44 56.36
C GLY A 48 -11.68 -51.22 56.44
N MET A 49 -11.84 -50.53 55.31
CA MET A 49 -12.97 -49.64 54.96
C MET A 49 -12.80 -48.12 55.08
N GLN A 50 -11.84 -47.57 55.85
CA GLN A 50 -11.66 -46.10 55.94
C GLN A 50 -10.55 -45.51 55.03
N SER A 51 -9.67 -46.34 54.46
CA SER A 51 -8.53 -45.87 53.65
C SER A 51 -8.84 -45.59 52.17
N ASN A 52 -10.00 -46.04 51.66
CA ASN A 52 -10.36 -45.85 50.25
C ASN A 52 -10.85 -44.42 49.96
N THR A 53 -11.54 -43.77 50.91
CA THR A 53 -12.13 -42.44 50.72
C THR A 53 -11.07 -41.33 50.63
N GLU A 54 -10.00 -41.41 51.44
CA GLU A 54 -8.90 -40.42 51.39
C GLU A 54 -8.11 -40.49 50.08
N SER A 55 -7.85 -41.71 49.60
CA SER A 55 -7.16 -41.93 48.32
C SER A 55 -7.98 -41.41 47.14
N GLU A 56 -9.30 -41.60 47.18
CA GLU A 56 -10.21 -41.11 46.14
C GLU A 56 -10.34 -39.58 46.17
N GLN A 57 -10.46 -38.96 47.35
CA GLN A 57 -10.47 -37.51 47.50
C GLN A 57 -9.16 -36.87 47.02
N THR A 58 -8.02 -37.47 47.36
CA THR A 58 -6.71 -37.00 46.89
C THR A 58 -6.60 -37.12 45.36
N SER A 59 -7.14 -38.20 44.78
CA SER A 59 -7.17 -38.39 43.32
C SER A 59 -8.06 -37.36 42.62
N GLN A 60 -9.25 -37.08 43.14
CA GLN A 60 -10.15 -36.06 42.59
C GLN A 60 -9.56 -34.65 42.71
N LEU A 61 -8.88 -34.34 43.83
CA LEU A 61 -8.18 -33.06 44.00
C LEU A 61 -7.01 -32.91 43.01
N LEU A 62 -6.26 -33.98 42.74
CA LEU A 62 -5.21 -33.98 41.74
C LEU A 62 -5.77 -33.78 40.33
N ARG A 63 -6.85 -34.49 39.98
CA ARG A 63 -7.56 -34.33 38.71
C ARG A 63 -8.08 -32.90 38.54
N TYR A 64 -8.69 -32.35 39.58
CA TYR A 64 -9.15 -30.96 39.62
C TYR A 64 -8.00 -29.98 39.33
N THR A 65 -6.87 -30.14 40.02
CA THR A 65 -5.67 -29.31 39.83
C THR A 65 -5.14 -29.39 38.39
N GLN A 66 -5.19 -30.58 37.78
CA GLN A 66 -4.76 -30.79 36.40
C GLN A 66 -5.71 -30.12 35.38
N LEU A 67 -7.02 -30.30 35.52
CA LEU A 67 -8.02 -29.65 34.65
C LEU A 67 -7.92 -28.12 34.75
N GLN A 68 -7.68 -27.61 35.96
CA GLN A 68 -7.48 -26.18 36.18
C GLN A 68 -6.21 -25.65 35.50
N LYS A 69 -5.10 -26.40 35.56
CA LYS A 69 -3.88 -26.05 34.84
C LYS A 69 -4.13 -25.96 33.33
N GLN A 70 -4.80 -26.97 32.76
CA GLN A 70 -5.18 -26.99 31.34
C GLN A 70 -6.07 -25.80 30.98
N PHE A 71 -7.02 -25.44 31.86
CA PHE A 71 -7.94 -24.34 31.63
C PHE A 71 -7.22 -22.99 31.60
N ASN A 72 -6.28 -22.78 32.53
CA ASN A 72 -5.46 -21.57 32.58
C ASN A 72 -4.53 -21.45 31.35
N GLU A 73 -3.96 -22.57 30.89
CA GLU A 73 -3.13 -22.62 29.69
C GLU A 73 -3.94 -22.28 28.43
N LEU A 74 -5.12 -22.88 28.28
CA LEU A 74 -6.01 -22.64 27.14
C LEU A 74 -6.55 -21.20 27.13
N MET A 75 -6.85 -20.65 28.31
CA MET A 75 -7.27 -19.25 28.42
C MET A 75 -6.15 -18.27 28.05
N SER A 76 -4.91 -18.57 28.42
CA SER A 76 -3.74 -17.78 27.99
C SER A 76 -3.63 -17.75 26.46
N GLN A 77 -3.79 -18.91 25.80
CA GLN A 77 -3.80 -18.99 24.34
C GLN A 77 -4.95 -18.20 23.72
N TYR A 78 -6.15 -18.28 24.30
CA TYR A 78 -7.30 -17.47 23.87
C TYR A 78 -7.01 -15.97 23.91
N LYS A 79 -6.43 -15.46 25.01
CA LYS A 79 -6.05 -14.04 25.14
C LYS A 79 -5.05 -13.60 24.08
N ILE A 80 -4.03 -14.42 23.81
CA ILE A 80 -3.03 -14.14 22.77
C ILE A 80 -3.70 -14.04 21.40
N LEU A 81 -4.56 -15.00 21.05
CA LEU A 81 -5.24 -15.02 19.76
C LEU A 81 -6.24 -13.87 19.60
N GLN A 82 -6.93 -13.50 20.68
CA GLN A 82 -7.82 -12.35 20.69
C GLN A 82 -7.03 -11.04 20.48
N ALA A 83 -5.90 -10.85 21.17
CA ALA A 83 -5.04 -9.69 20.97
C ALA A 83 -4.48 -9.62 19.53
N GLN A 84 -4.10 -10.76 18.96
CA GLN A 84 -3.69 -10.86 17.56
C GLN A 84 -4.83 -10.51 16.59
N LEU A 85 -6.05 -10.99 16.85
CA LEU A 85 -7.24 -10.66 16.06
C LEU A 85 -7.54 -9.16 16.09
N ILE A 86 -7.49 -8.53 17.27
CA ILE A 86 -7.69 -7.07 17.44
C ILE A 86 -6.59 -6.30 16.71
N SER A 87 -5.32 -6.69 16.87
CA SER A 87 -4.20 -6.04 16.20
C SER A 87 -4.29 -6.15 14.67
N LYS A 88 -4.56 -7.36 14.13
CA LYS A 88 -4.82 -7.55 12.70
C LYS A 88 -6.00 -6.70 12.23
N THR A 89 -7.07 -6.63 13.02
CA THR A 89 -8.26 -5.84 12.67
C THR A 89 -7.94 -4.35 12.62
N SER A 90 -7.27 -3.81 13.63
CA SER A 90 -6.87 -2.41 13.72
C SER A 90 -5.93 -2.01 12.58
N ASN A 91 -4.92 -2.83 12.30
CA ASN A 91 -3.97 -2.59 11.20
C ASN A 91 -4.64 -2.60 9.83
N ASN A 92 -5.77 -3.30 9.68
CA ASN A 92 -6.51 -3.38 8.42
C ASN A 92 -7.60 -2.31 8.29
N LEU A 93 -8.12 -1.77 9.40
CA LEU A 93 -9.15 -0.73 9.42
C LEU A 93 -8.65 0.62 8.87
N SER A 94 -7.37 0.94 9.07
CA SER A 94 -6.74 2.17 8.56
C SER A 94 -6.48 2.17 7.05
N ILE A 95 -6.77 1.06 6.33
CA ILE A 95 -6.37 0.85 4.92
C ILE A 95 -7.59 0.53 4.01
N SER A 96 -8.80 0.97 4.37
CA SER A 96 -10.01 0.82 3.54
C SER A 96 -9.75 1.24 2.07
N ARG A 97 -10.09 0.50 1.00
CA ARG A 97 -11.07 -0.59 0.79
C ARG A 97 -10.71 -1.35 -0.48
N GLY A 98 -10.92 -2.67 -0.48
CA GLY A 98 -11.15 -3.36 -1.75
C GLY A 98 -12.46 -2.88 -2.38
N LYS A 99 -12.54 -2.87 -3.70
CA LYS A 99 -13.65 -2.27 -4.45
C LYS A 99 -14.12 -3.18 -5.56
N ASN A 100 -15.42 -3.12 -5.89
CA ASN A 100 -15.89 -3.75 -7.11
C ASN A 100 -15.58 -2.83 -8.29
N VAL A 101 -15.09 -3.41 -9.37
CA VAL A 101 -14.78 -2.69 -10.60
C VAL A 101 -15.48 -3.34 -11.78
N TYR A 102 -15.92 -2.55 -12.75
CA TYR A 102 -16.57 -2.98 -13.98
C TYR A 102 -15.85 -2.39 -15.20
N VAL A 103 -15.52 -3.24 -16.16
CA VAL A 103 -14.84 -2.84 -17.39
C VAL A 103 -15.88 -2.40 -18.42
N ASN A 104 -16.05 -1.09 -18.57
CA ASN A 104 -17.10 -0.50 -19.42
C ASN A 104 -16.56 0.11 -20.72
N SER A 105 -15.25 0.18 -20.89
CA SER A 105 -14.62 0.80 -22.06
C SER A 105 -13.39 0.03 -22.51
N VAL A 106 -13.35 -0.24 -23.82
CA VAL A 106 -12.10 -0.48 -24.54
C VAL A 106 -11.68 0.90 -25.00
N ILE A 107 -10.40 1.22 -24.96
CA ILE A 107 -9.93 2.29 -25.84
C ILE A 107 -10.10 1.80 -27.27
N SER A 108 -11.09 2.34 -27.96
CA SER A 108 -11.38 2.00 -29.34
C SER A 108 -10.15 2.30 -30.21
N ASN A 109 -9.63 1.27 -30.88
CA ASN A 109 -8.53 1.33 -31.86
C ASN A 109 -7.13 1.56 -31.28
N PRO A 110 -6.51 0.57 -30.60
CA PRO A 110 -5.06 0.59 -30.42
C PRO A 110 -4.40 0.68 -31.81
N THR A 111 -3.53 1.67 -32.01
CA THR A 111 -2.78 1.81 -33.26
C THR A 111 -1.34 1.45 -33.00
N ALA A 112 -0.81 0.44 -33.69
CA ALA A 112 0.61 0.14 -33.69
C ALA A 112 1.36 1.03 -34.69
N MET A 113 2.55 1.48 -34.30
CA MET A 113 3.46 2.27 -35.14
C MET A 113 4.14 1.35 -36.15
N TYR A 114 4.06 1.69 -37.44
CA TYR A 114 4.88 1.01 -38.43
C TYR A 114 6.34 1.43 -38.24
N LEU A 115 7.22 0.47 -37.92
CA LEU A 115 8.65 0.72 -37.75
C LEU A 115 9.41 0.66 -39.08
N GLY A 116 8.83 0.00 -40.08
CA GLY A 116 9.41 -0.13 -41.41
C GLY A 116 9.47 -1.58 -41.91
N PRO A 117 9.96 -1.76 -43.14
CA PRO A 117 10.23 -3.07 -43.73
C PRO A 117 11.61 -3.56 -43.26
N TYR A 118 11.66 -4.72 -42.63
CA TYR A 118 12.91 -5.34 -42.19
C TYR A 118 13.07 -6.71 -42.85
N LYS A 119 14.31 -7.12 -43.10
CA LYS A 119 14.58 -8.48 -43.55
C LYS A 119 14.09 -9.47 -42.50
N GLU A 120 13.53 -10.58 -42.95
CA GLU A 120 12.88 -11.61 -42.12
C GLU A 120 13.74 -11.88 -40.90
N SER A 121 13.17 -11.62 -39.73
CA SER A 121 13.86 -11.76 -38.47
C SER A 121 13.53 -13.13 -37.91
N SER A 122 14.43 -14.09 -38.12
CA SER A 122 14.40 -15.39 -37.44
C SER A 122 14.44 -15.29 -35.90
N SER A 123 14.56 -14.07 -35.37
CA SER A 123 14.50 -13.77 -33.93
C SER A 123 13.15 -13.28 -33.43
N MET A 124 12.13 -13.18 -34.29
CA MET A 124 10.73 -13.05 -33.88
C MET A 124 10.06 -14.42 -33.81
N THR A 125 9.15 -14.61 -32.87
CA THR A 125 8.38 -15.85 -32.72
C THR A 125 7.22 -15.86 -33.70
N THR A 126 7.22 -16.76 -34.68
CA THR A 126 6.09 -16.96 -35.59
C THR A 126 4.94 -17.66 -34.87
N LEU A 127 3.74 -17.09 -34.97
CA LEU A 127 2.53 -17.67 -34.42
C LEU A 127 1.93 -18.72 -35.37
N ASP A 128 1.30 -19.75 -34.79
CA ASP A 128 0.60 -20.83 -35.50
C ASP A 128 1.39 -21.46 -36.65
N ASN A 129 2.68 -21.69 -36.42
CA ASN A 129 3.58 -22.32 -37.40
C ASN A 129 3.58 -21.61 -38.77
N GLY A 130 3.38 -20.29 -38.78
CA GLY A 130 3.35 -19.51 -40.02
C GLY A 130 2.05 -19.65 -40.82
N ALA A 131 0.94 -19.99 -40.17
CA ALA A 131 -0.37 -19.94 -40.83
C ALA A 131 -0.71 -18.50 -41.27
N ARG A 132 -1.15 -18.34 -42.53
CA ARG A 132 -1.59 -17.04 -43.09
C ARG A 132 -3.03 -16.73 -42.70
N LYS A 133 -3.27 -16.57 -41.39
CA LYS A 133 -4.62 -16.32 -40.84
C LYS A 133 -4.77 -14.98 -40.13
N TYR A 134 -3.75 -14.12 -40.22
CA TYR A 134 -3.70 -12.86 -39.49
C TYR A 134 -3.73 -11.64 -40.42
N ASN A 135 -4.65 -10.71 -40.17
CA ASN A 135 -4.50 -9.33 -40.65
C ASN A 135 -3.81 -8.47 -39.58
N TYR A 136 -3.63 -7.17 -39.86
CA TYR A 136 -3.04 -6.22 -38.93
C TYR A 136 -3.70 -6.25 -37.54
N SER A 137 -5.03 -6.16 -37.50
CA SER A 137 -5.77 -6.09 -36.24
C SER A 137 -5.61 -7.35 -35.39
N SER A 138 -5.72 -8.52 -36.02
CA SER A 138 -5.61 -9.81 -35.33
C SER A 138 -4.18 -10.14 -34.93
N CYS A 139 -3.16 -9.78 -35.73
CA CYS A 139 -1.77 -9.96 -35.35
C CYS A 139 -1.36 -9.03 -34.20
N MET A 140 -1.79 -7.76 -34.24
CA MET A 140 -1.62 -6.82 -33.14
C MET A 140 -2.25 -7.35 -31.85
N GLN A 141 -3.49 -7.87 -31.93
CA GLN A 141 -4.16 -8.46 -30.78
C GLN A 141 -3.42 -9.69 -30.26
N ALA A 142 -2.88 -10.53 -31.15
CA ALA A 142 -2.10 -11.70 -30.77
C ALA A 142 -0.79 -11.30 -30.06
N ALA A 143 -0.14 -10.24 -30.52
CA ALA A 143 1.03 -9.67 -29.86
C ALA A 143 0.71 -9.17 -28.45
N LEU A 144 -0.36 -8.38 -28.30
CA LEU A 144 -0.81 -7.91 -26.98
C LEU A 144 -1.18 -9.07 -26.05
N THR A 145 -1.88 -10.08 -26.57
CA THR A 145 -2.31 -11.25 -25.79
C THR A 145 -1.13 -12.12 -25.35
N SER A 146 -0.06 -12.16 -26.15
CA SER A 146 1.19 -12.86 -25.84
C SER A 146 2.22 -12.01 -25.10
N ASN A 147 1.82 -10.82 -24.62
CA ASN A 147 2.69 -9.87 -23.90
C ASN A 147 3.93 -9.43 -24.72
N ASN A 148 3.76 -9.27 -26.03
CA ASN A 148 4.77 -8.78 -26.96
C ASN A 148 4.48 -7.34 -27.38
N SER A 149 5.50 -6.49 -27.34
CA SER A 149 5.46 -5.07 -27.72
C SER A 149 5.71 -4.83 -29.21
N ILE A 150 6.12 -5.86 -29.95
CA ILE A 150 6.42 -5.81 -31.38
C ILE A 150 5.66 -6.94 -32.07
N PHE A 151 5.11 -6.65 -33.26
CA PHE A 151 4.67 -7.68 -34.17
C PHE A 151 5.07 -7.40 -35.60
N GLY A 152 5.16 -8.44 -36.40
CA GLY A 152 5.53 -8.44 -37.79
C GLY A 152 4.44 -9.10 -38.60
N LEU A 153 4.06 -8.47 -39.72
CA LEU A 153 3.18 -9.07 -40.71
C LEU A 153 3.99 -9.46 -41.93
N GLU A 154 3.82 -10.70 -42.40
CA GLU A 154 4.63 -11.26 -43.47
C GLU A 154 3.81 -12.19 -44.37
N ASN A 155 4.19 -12.33 -45.64
CA ASN A 155 3.57 -13.27 -46.57
C ASN A 155 2.08 -13.03 -46.79
N LEU A 156 1.70 -11.76 -47.01
CA LEU A 156 0.31 -11.38 -47.32
C LEU A 156 -0.23 -12.19 -48.50
N ASN A 157 -1.34 -12.88 -48.26
CA ASN A 157 -2.15 -13.45 -49.31
C ASN A 157 -3.11 -12.36 -49.83
N ALA A 158 -2.89 -11.91 -51.06
CA ALA A 158 -3.67 -10.84 -51.67
C ALA A 158 -5.17 -11.17 -51.81
N ALA A 159 -5.53 -12.44 -51.94
CA ALA A 159 -6.94 -12.85 -52.07
C ALA A 159 -7.68 -12.81 -50.73
N THR A 160 -7.05 -13.29 -49.66
CA THR A 160 -7.69 -13.36 -48.33
C THR A 160 -7.42 -12.16 -47.45
N GLN A 161 -6.42 -11.34 -47.80
CA GLN A 161 -5.93 -10.23 -46.98
C GLN A 161 -5.41 -10.69 -45.60
N LEU A 162 -4.92 -11.93 -45.53
CA LEU A 162 -4.34 -12.55 -44.35
C LEU A 162 -2.85 -12.85 -44.59
N ALA A 163 -2.08 -12.80 -43.53
CA ALA A 163 -0.64 -12.87 -43.47
C ALA A 163 -0.22 -13.75 -42.30
N GLN A 164 1.07 -14.07 -42.26
CA GLN A 164 1.73 -14.63 -41.09
C GLN A 164 1.94 -13.55 -40.04
N CYS A 165 1.87 -13.95 -38.78
CA CYS A 165 2.10 -13.07 -37.64
C CYS A 165 3.35 -13.52 -36.90
N ASN A 166 4.32 -12.62 -36.78
CA ASN A 166 5.52 -12.78 -35.99
C ASN A 166 5.44 -11.84 -34.79
N VAL A 167 5.86 -12.25 -33.60
CA VAL A 167 5.80 -11.41 -32.39
C VAL A 167 7.15 -11.36 -31.67
N SER A 168 7.43 -10.26 -30.98
CA SER A 168 8.64 -10.11 -30.16
C SER A 168 8.43 -9.10 -29.04
N SER A 169 9.15 -9.26 -27.94
CA SER A 169 9.23 -8.27 -26.86
C SER A 169 10.42 -7.33 -27.01
N ASN A 170 11.30 -7.56 -27.99
CA ASN A 170 12.55 -6.83 -28.18
C ASN A 170 12.63 -6.22 -29.60
N ALA A 171 12.57 -4.90 -29.68
CA ALA A 171 12.65 -4.15 -30.93
C ALA A 171 14.00 -4.34 -31.66
N ASP A 172 15.11 -4.51 -30.93
CA ASP A 172 16.43 -4.69 -31.54
C ASP A 172 16.57 -6.08 -32.15
N SER A 173 16.05 -7.10 -31.48
CA SER A 173 15.95 -8.45 -32.05
C SER A 173 15.09 -8.41 -33.33
N ALA A 174 13.90 -7.82 -33.26
CA ALA A 174 13.01 -7.70 -34.41
C ALA A 174 13.69 -7.01 -35.61
N ARG A 175 14.58 -6.03 -35.37
CA ARG A 175 15.28 -5.25 -36.40
C ARG A 175 16.68 -5.76 -36.78
N LYS A 176 17.18 -6.83 -36.15
CA LYS A 176 18.60 -7.24 -36.19
C LYS A 176 19.14 -7.48 -37.61
N ASN A 177 18.29 -7.90 -38.55
CA ASN A 177 18.69 -8.23 -39.92
C ASN A 177 18.71 -7.00 -40.87
N GLY A 178 18.45 -5.81 -40.33
CA GLY A 178 18.51 -4.55 -41.07
C GLY A 178 17.27 -4.28 -41.93
N LEU A 179 17.21 -3.08 -42.50
CA LEU A 179 16.13 -2.64 -43.37
C LEU A 179 16.12 -3.48 -44.66
N ALA A 180 14.92 -3.85 -45.10
CA ALA A 180 14.72 -4.40 -46.44
C ALA A 180 14.64 -3.23 -47.44
N THR A 181 15.34 -3.35 -48.57
CA THR A 181 15.39 -2.29 -49.59
C THR A 181 14.12 -2.18 -50.43
N ASN A 182 13.35 -3.27 -50.54
CA ASN A 182 12.03 -3.38 -51.15
C ASN A 182 11.34 -4.61 -50.55
N GLY A 183 10.01 -4.60 -50.39
CA GLY A 183 9.32 -5.82 -49.95
C GLY A 183 8.08 -5.68 -49.07
N CYS A 184 7.47 -4.50 -48.96
CA CYS A 184 6.13 -4.39 -48.36
C CYS A 184 5.07 -4.04 -49.40
N SER A 185 3.88 -4.59 -49.21
CA SER A 185 2.66 -4.24 -49.94
C SER A 185 1.61 -3.72 -48.98
N SER A 186 0.81 -2.76 -49.42
CA SER A 186 -0.35 -2.27 -48.66
C SER A 186 -1.51 -3.25 -48.80
N GLY A 187 -2.08 -3.68 -47.67
CA GLY A 187 -3.34 -4.41 -47.64
C GLY A 187 -4.54 -3.51 -47.89
N SER A 188 -5.71 -4.12 -48.04
CA SER A 188 -7.01 -3.44 -48.16
C SER A 188 -7.38 -2.57 -46.95
N ASP A 189 -6.75 -2.81 -45.80
CA ASP A 189 -6.85 -2.01 -44.57
C ASP A 189 -5.88 -0.80 -44.53
N GLY A 190 -5.13 -0.58 -45.61
CA GLY A 190 -4.12 0.48 -45.72
C GLY A 190 -2.85 0.24 -44.89
N LYS A 191 -2.66 -0.97 -44.33
CA LYS A 191 -1.48 -1.34 -43.54
C LYS A 191 -0.45 -2.03 -44.41
N GLN A 192 0.82 -1.91 -44.04
CA GLN A 192 1.94 -2.56 -44.71
C GLN A 192 2.08 -4.02 -44.27
N TYR A 193 2.34 -4.89 -45.24
CA TYR A 193 2.61 -6.31 -45.02
C TYR A 193 3.86 -6.70 -45.77
N GLY A 194 4.69 -7.53 -45.14
CA GLY A 194 5.87 -8.11 -45.77
C GLY A 194 5.54 -9.05 -46.93
N GLN A 195 6.39 -9.06 -47.95
CA GLN A 195 6.28 -9.94 -49.13
C GLN A 195 7.21 -11.15 -49.01
N PHE A 196 6.72 -12.30 -49.48
CA PHE A 196 7.44 -13.59 -49.44
C PHE A 196 8.72 -13.59 -50.26
N GLN A 197 8.67 -13.04 -51.47
CA GLN A 197 9.79 -13.12 -52.41
C GLN A 197 10.99 -12.27 -51.99
N SER A 198 10.80 -11.36 -51.03
CA SER A 198 11.84 -10.44 -50.56
C SER A 198 12.28 -10.73 -49.13
N ASN A 199 11.85 -11.85 -48.52
CA ASN A 199 12.07 -12.19 -47.11
C ASN A 199 11.91 -10.95 -46.23
N THR A 200 10.77 -10.28 -46.34
CA THR A 200 10.53 -9.00 -45.68
C THR A 200 9.40 -9.16 -44.69
N THR A 201 9.59 -8.64 -43.48
CA THR A 201 8.57 -8.52 -42.45
C THR A 201 8.22 -7.05 -42.26
N ALA A 202 6.92 -6.71 -42.33
CA ALA A 202 6.44 -5.39 -41.98
C ALA A 202 6.34 -5.29 -40.45
N ILE A 203 7.28 -4.60 -39.82
CA ILE A 203 7.37 -4.55 -38.35
C ILE A 203 6.55 -3.39 -37.81
N TYR A 204 5.80 -3.68 -36.77
CA TYR A 204 4.98 -2.76 -36.01
C TYR A 204 5.36 -2.80 -34.54
N ASN A 205 5.36 -1.63 -33.92
CA ASN A 205 5.53 -1.47 -32.50
C ASN A 205 4.16 -1.20 -31.86
N THR A 206 3.71 -2.12 -31.00
CA THR A 206 2.60 -1.87 -30.07
C THR A 206 3.05 -1.07 -28.85
N ALA A 207 4.34 -0.67 -28.78
CA ALA A 207 4.86 0.19 -27.72
C ALA A 207 3.91 1.34 -27.44
N ASP A 208 3.93 1.73 -26.19
CA ASP A 208 3.19 2.79 -25.53
C ASP A 208 3.04 4.14 -26.27
N SER A 209 3.77 4.37 -27.36
CA SER A 209 3.54 5.52 -28.23
C SER A 209 3.95 5.27 -29.68
N THR A 210 3.21 5.91 -30.58
CA THR A 210 3.50 5.97 -32.01
C THR A 210 4.10 7.32 -32.34
N TYR A 211 5.34 7.35 -32.84
CA TYR A 211 5.92 8.55 -33.44
C TYR A 211 5.02 9.03 -34.60
N LYS A 212 4.70 10.33 -34.63
CA LYS A 212 3.81 10.96 -35.62
C LYS A 212 4.54 11.87 -36.59
N GLY A 213 5.79 12.20 -36.35
CA GLY A 213 6.58 13.10 -37.17
C GLY A 213 7.12 14.28 -36.36
N CYS A 214 7.80 15.18 -37.07
CA CYS A 214 8.34 16.40 -36.50
C CYS A 214 7.52 17.58 -36.97
N PHE A 215 7.20 18.49 -36.06
CA PHE A 215 6.35 19.64 -36.33
C PHE A 215 6.95 20.90 -35.76
N TYR A 216 6.79 22.02 -36.49
CA TYR A 216 7.20 23.31 -35.98
C TYR A 216 6.36 23.69 -34.76
N ASN A 217 7.04 24.27 -33.78
CA ASN A 217 6.43 24.71 -32.54
C ASN A 217 5.84 26.13 -32.63
N SER A 218 6.26 26.94 -33.60
CA SER A 218 5.80 28.30 -33.87
C SER A 218 5.80 28.61 -35.37
N SER A 219 4.92 29.52 -35.83
CA SER A 219 4.85 30.00 -37.23
C SER A 219 6.07 30.84 -37.64
N THR A 220 6.80 31.35 -36.67
CA THR A 220 8.06 32.07 -36.84
C THR A 220 9.22 31.23 -36.30
N THR A 221 10.40 31.32 -36.92
CA THR A 221 11.64 30.71 -36.40
C THR A 221 12.09 31.27 -35.05
N SER A 222 11.40 32.30 -34.54
CA SER A 222 11.58 32.84 -33.20
C SER A 222 10.81 32.03 -32.16
N ASN A 223 11.48 31.69 -31.05
CA ASN A 223 11.10 30.81 -29.94
C ASN A 223 9.80 31.14 -29.16
N LEU A 224 8.81 31.82 -29.74
CA LEU A 224 7.63 32.30 -29.03
C LEU A 224 6.45 31.34 -29.18
N GLY A 225 6.17 30.65 -28.07
CA GLY A 225 4.93 29.90 -27.79
C GLY A 225 4.95 28.47 -28.33
N PRO A 226 4.76 27.45 -27.49
CA PRO A 226 4.52 26.10 -27.97
C PRO A 226 3.04 25.84 -28.17
N ASN A 227 2.67 25.27 -29.32
CA ASN A 227 1.29 24.80 -29.55
C ASN A 227 0.94 23.59 -28.68
N MET A 228 1.97 22.90 -28.23
CA MET A 228 1.87 21.87 -27.22
C MET A 228 2.20 22.50 -25.88
N GLU A 229 1.41 22.22 -24.86
CA GLU A 229 1.69 22.67 -23.50
C GLU A 229 3.06 22.14 -23.09
N MET A 230 4.01 23.01 -22.72
CA MET A 230 5.25 22.52 -22.10
C MET A 230 4.89 21.78 -20.82
N SER A 231 5.52 20.63 -20.57
CA SER A 231 5.29 19.78 -19.39
C SER A 231 5.59 20.47 -18.05
N GLY A 232 4.72 21.35 -17.56
CA GLY A 232 4.99 22.24 -16.44
C GLY A 232 4.38 21.81 -15.12
N ILE A 233 4.85 22.44 -14.05
CA ILE A 233 4.04 22.63 -12.86
C ILE A 233 3.04 23.74 -13.20
N SER A 234 1.74 23.47 -13.17
CA SER A 234 0.74 24.53 -13.12
C SER A 234 0.86 25.23 -11.76
N MET A 235 1.32 26.47 -11.72
CA MET A 235 1.53 27.19 -10.45
C MET A 235 0.20 27.57 -9.76
N ASP A 236 -0.91 27.57 -10.50
CA ASP A 236 -2.23 27.98 -10.02
C ASP A 236 -2.85 26.99 -9.03
N ARG A 237 -2.43 25.71 -9.06
CA ARG A 237 -2.91 24.69 -8.11
C ARG A 237 -2.27 24.79 -6.73
N TYR A 238 -1.24 25.62 -6.57
CA TYR A 238 -0.47 25.72 -5.33
C TYR A 238 -0.79 26.99 -4.55
N SER A 239 -0.69 26.86 -3.23
CA SER A 239 -1.00 27.95 -2.30
C SER A 239 0.09 29.02 -2.37
N SER A 240 -0.31 30.29 -2.30
CA SER A 240 0.65 31.40 -2.19
C SER A 240 1.34 31.37 -0.83
N VAL A 241 2.64 31.69 -0.80
CA VAL A 241 3.37 31.80 0.46
C VAL A 241 2.90 32.99 1.29
N TYR A 242 3.13 32.93 2.59
CA TYR A 242 3.02 34.09 3.47
C TYR A 242 4.36 34.84 3.47
N VAL A 243 4.33 36.10 3.06
CA VAL A 243 5.47 37.01 3.21
C VAL A 243 5.53 37.46 4.67
N LEU A 244 6.59 37.08 5.37
CA LEU A 244 6.78 37.41 6.79
C LEU A 244 7.35 38.82 6.96
N GLY A 245 8.20 39.24 6.02
CA GLY A 245 8.78 40.59 5.99
C GLY A 245 10.09 40.66 5.20
N SER A 246 10.74 41.81 5.27
CA SER A 246 12.02 42.05 4.58
C SER A 246 13.16 41.27 5.21
N TYR A 247 14.20 40.97 4.42
CA TYR A 247 15.50 40.61 4.98
C TYR A 247 15.92 41.62 6.06
N GLY A 248 16.48 41.12 7.16
CA GLY A 248 16.82 41.93 8.33
C GLY A 248 15.78 41.91 9.47
N MET A 249 14.57 41.38 9.25
CA MET A 249 13.56 41.31 10.30
C MET A 249 13.91 40.29 11.40
N GLY A 250 13.41 40.52 12.62
CA GLY A 250 13.49 39.53 13.70
C GLY A 250 12.63 38.29 13.41
N PRO A 251 13.01 37.10 13.92
CA PRO A 251 14.13 36.84 14.84
C PRO A 251 15.49 36.67 14.14
N TRP A 252 15.53 36.60 12.81
CA TRP A 252 16.74 36.27 12.06
C TRP A 252 17.76 37.43 11.96
N GLY A 253 17.27 38.66 12.11
CA GLY A 253 18.10 39.87 12.18
C GLY A 253 18.80 40.21 10.87
N ASN A 254 19.69 41.21 10.94
CA ASN A 254 20.47 41.70 9.80
C ASN A 254 21.97 41.46 10.07
N SER A 255 22.54 40.41 9.48
CA SER A 255 23.99 40.18 9.54
C SER A 255 24.79 41.11 8.63
N GLY A 256 24.11 41.89 7.77
CA GLY A 256 24.73 42.76 6.76
C GLY A 256 25.42 42.00 5.62
N LYS A 257 25.27 40.67 5.55
CA LYS A 257 26.05 39.80 4.65
C LYS A 257 25.22 39.01 3.65
N PHE A 258 23.91 39.25 3.58
CA PHE A 258 23.07 38.71 2.50
C PHE A 258 23.15 39.63 1.27
N PRO A 259 23.39 39.10 0.06
CA PRO A 259 23.73 39.93 -1.10
C PRO A 259 22.54 40.69 -1.72
N ASP A 260 21.32 40.43 -1.26
CA ASP A 260 20.10 41.03 -1.81
C ASP A 260 19.16 41.51 -0.69
N ALA A 261 19.22 42.81 -0.40
CA ALA A 261 18.36 43.43 0.62
C ALA A 261 16.88 43.48 0.24
N THR A 262 16.52 43.19 -1.03
CA THR A 262 15.13 43.24 -1.49
C THR A 262 14.39 41.92 -1.27
N ALA A 263 15.12 40.84 -1.03
CA ALA A 263 14.55 39.52 -0.73
C ALA A 263 13.69 39.55 0.55
N LYS A 264 12.63 38.75 0.54
CA LYS A 264 11.68 38.61 1.66
C LYS A 264 11.80 37.26 2.32
N TRP A 265 11.59 37.24 3.63
CA TRP A 265 11.32 36.00 4.35
C TRP A 265 9.92 35.52 3.98
N ILE A 266 9.84 34.25 3.56
CA ILE A 266 8.59 33.59 3.19
C ILE A 266 8.41 32.30 3.98
N TRP A 267 7.17 31.91 4.23
CA TRP A 267 6.84 30.60 4.80
C TRP A 267 5.44 30.13 4.38
N TYR A 268 5.03 28.94 4.85
CA TYR A 268 3.74 28.33 4.50
C TYR A 268 2.64 28.59 5.54
N SER A 269 2.99 29.12 6.70
CA SER A 269 2.04 29.53 7.74
C SER A 269 2.21 31.02 8.05
N PRO A 270 1.12 31.73 8.38
CA PRO A 270 1.20 33.12 8.80
C PRO A 270 1.92 33.23 10.16
N ASN A 271 2.57 34.36 10.40
CA ASN A 271 3.26 34.66 11.66
C ASN A 271 4.38 33.67 12.05
N ALA A 272 4.94 32.95 11.07
CA ALA A 272 5.99 31.95 11.30
C ALA A 272 7.25 32.50 11.97
N GLN A 273 7.51 33.81 11.92
CA GLN A 273 8.56 34.49 12.67
C GLN A 273 8.39 34.43 14.19
N SER A 274 7.16 34.22 14.68
CA SER A 274 6.85 34.08 16.12
C SER A 274 6.73 32.61 16.54
N GLY A 275 6.74 31.68 15.59
CA GLY A 275 6.55 30.25 15.81
C GLY A 275 5.82 29.62 14.65
N ALA A 276 6.33 28.50 14.13
CA ALA A 276 5.73 27.74 13.05
C ALA A 276 5.55 26.27 13.43
N PRO A 277 4.64 25.53 12.76
CA PRO A 277 4.49 24.10 13.01
C PRO A 277 5.75 23.33 12.66
N ILE A 278 6.03 22.31 13.48
CA ILE A 278 7.08 21.33 13.24
C ILE A 278 6.67 20.43 12.07
N ASN A 279 7.56 20.25 11.09
CA ASN A 279 7.26 19.50 9.87
C ASN A 279 8.41 18.57 9.42
N ASN A 280 9.24 18.12 10.36
CA ASN A 280 10.35 17.17 10.14
C ASN A 280 9.92 15.83 9.50
N ASN A 281 8.69 15.35 9.72
CA ASN A 281 8.15 14.16 9.06
C ASN A 281 7.37 14.45 7.76
N ALA A 282 7.13 15.72 7.45
CA ALA A 282 6.39 16.18 6.28
C ALA A 282 6.93 17.52 5.77
N PRO A 283 8.13 17.53 5.15
CA PRO A 283 8.74 18.76 4.65
C PRO A 283 7.80 19.51 3.70
N ILE A 284 7.83 20.85 3.77
CA ILE A 284 7.03 21.70 2.88
C ILE A 284 7.86 22.08 1.68
N THR A 285 7.29 21.93 0.48
CA THR A 285 7.97 22.32 -0.75
C THR A 285 7.58 23.74 -1.14
N PHE A 286 8.55 24.64 -1.19
CA PHE A 286 8.46 25.96 -1.81
C PHE A 286 8.85 25.88 -3.28
N ILE A 287 8.14 26.61 -4.15
CA ILE A 287 8.30 26.51 -5.61
C ILE A 287 8.30 27.91 -6.20
N TYR A 288 9.24 28.17 -7.11
CA TYR A 288 9.29 29.36 -7.94
C TYR A 288 9.50 28.99 -9.40
N GLU A 289 8.73 29.63 -10.28
CA GLU A 289 8.88 29.52 -11.72
C GLU A 289 9.69 30.71 -12.25
N TYR A 290 10.77 30.43 -12.97
CA TYR A 290 11.62 31.42 -13.61
C TYR A 290 11.77 31.13 -15.10
N ASN A 291 11.37 32.08 -15.95
CA ASN A 291 11.57 31.98 -17.39
C ASN A 291 12.87 32.66 -17.82
N HIS A 292 13.90 31.87 -18.12
CA HIS A 292 15.17 32.37 -18.68
C HIS A 292 15.00 32.63 -20.17
N THR A 293 14.91 33.90 -20.57
CA THR A 293 14.70 34.30 -21.97
C THR A 293 15.96 34.23 -22.84
N GLY A 294 17.12 33.89 -22.26
CA GLY A 294 18.36 33.69 -23.01
C GLY A 294 18.35 32.42 -23.86
N THR A 295 19.21 32.37 -24.86
CA THR A 295 19.32 31.22 -25.80
C THR A 295 20.37 30.20 -25.40
N THR A 296 21.17 30.49 -24.37
CA THR A 296 22.22 29.62 -23.84
C THR A 296 22.00 29.30 -22.38
N TYR A 297 22.60 28.18 -21.93
CA TYR A 297 22.66 27.82 -20.53
C TYR A 297 23.50 28.84 -19.75
N ILE A 298 23.07 29.19 -18.54
CA ILE A 298 23.83 30.07 -17.64
C ILE A 298 24.00 29.42 -16.27
N THR A 299 25.19 29.58 -15.68
CA THR A 299 25.46 29.16 -14.30
C THR A 299 25.20 30.34 -13.37
N ALA A 300 24.13 30.27 -12.58
CA ALA A 300 23.75 31.28 -11.59
C ALA A 300 24.12 30.81 -10.17
N LYS A 301 24.40 31.77 -9.29
CA LYS A 301 24.70 31.53 -7.87
C LYS A 301 23.45 31.76 -7.04
N VAL A 302 23.07 30.78 -6.23
CA VAL A 302 22.02 30.89 -5.23
C VAL A 302 22.66 31.27 -3.90
N SER A 303 22.11 32.26 -3.21
CA SER A 303 22.42 32.60 -1.81
C SER A 303 21.14 32.50 -1.01
N ALA A 304 21.12 31.64 0.01
CA ALA A 304 19.88 31.35 0.73
C ALA A 304 20.13 31.05 2.20
N ILE A 305 19.13 31.36 3.02
CA ILE A 305 19.06 31.07 4.45
C ILE A 305 17.70 30.42 4.69
N ILE A 306 17.67 29.39 5.53
CA ILE A 306 16.47 28.65 5.86
C ILE A 306 16.48 28.27 7.34
N ASP A 307 15.34 28.41 7.99
CA ASP A 307 15.10 28.06 9.40
C ASP A 307 14.12 26.89 9.48
N ASP A 308 14.57 25.65 9.71
CA ASP A 308 15.94 25.22 10.09
C ASP A 308 16.83 24.76 8.93
N SER A 309 16.24 24.05 7.96
CA SER A 309 17.00 23.41 6.88
C SER A 309 16.16 23.13 5.65
N GLY A 310 16.79 22.95 4.50
CA GLY A 310 16.09 22.52 3.29
C GLY A 310 17.00 21.98 2.19
N ALA A 311 16.44 21.03 1.45
CA ALA A 311 17.05 20.50 0.23
C ALA A 311 16.55 21.29 -0.98
N TRP A 312 17.48 21.71 -1.84
CA TRP A 312 17.21 22.53 -3.00
C TRP A 312 17.25 21.71 -4.28
N TYR A 313 16.33 22.01 -5.18
CA TYR A 313 16.17 21.32 -6.46
C TYR A 313 15.99 22.33 -7.58
N LEU A 314 16.63 22.07 -8.71
CA LEU A 314 16.34 22.75 -9.97
C LEU A 314 15.71 21.73 -10.92
N ASN A 315 14.51 22.03 -11.39
CA ASN A 315 13.76 21.14 -12.27
C ASN A 315 13.64 19.72 -11.69
N SER A 316 13.31 19.62 -10.40
CA SER A 316 13.26 18.41 -9.58
C SER A 316 14.57 17.63 -9.39
N ASN A 317 15.71 18.13 -9.91
CA ASN A 317 17.03 17.55 -9.64
C ASN A 317 17.66 18.23 -8.43
N LYS A 318 18.12 17.45 -7.45
CA LYS A 318 18.75 18.00 -6.25
C LYS A 318 20.05 18.72 -6.62
N VAL A 319 20.16 20.00 -6.24
CA VAL A 319 21.32 20.87 -6.52
C VAL A 319 22.07 21.30 -5.26
N GLY A 320 21.47 21.16 -4.08
CA GLY A 320 22.12 21.53 -2.83
C GLY A 320 21.30 21.19 -1.59
N THR A 321 21.91 21.40 -0.42
CA THR A 321 21.25 21.38 0.89
C THR A 321 21.78 22.57 1.67
N ILE A 322 20.91 23.32 2.34
CA ILE A 322 21.29 24.38 3.27
C ILE A 322 20.66 24.07 4.62
N SER A 323 21.43 24.25 5.68
CA SER A 323 20.96 24.23 7.06
C SER A 323 21.36 25.54 7.70
N GLY A 324 20.40 26.29 8.20
CA GLY A 324 20.61 27.58 8.81
C GLY A 324 21.13 28.66 7.88
N GLY A 325 22.02 29.50 8.42
CA GLY A 325 22.60 30.65 7.75
C GLY A 325 22.26 32.00 8.38
N TRP A 326 21.47 32.02 9.46
CA TRP A 326 21.28 33.23 10.27
C TRP A 326 22.53 33.46 11.16
N GLY A 327 23.00 34.71 11.26
CA GLY A 327 24.19 35.09 12.03
C GLY A 327 25.54 35.12 11.28
N GLY A 328 25.58 34.72 9.99
CA GLY A 328 26.80 34.73 9.17
C GLY A 328 26.57 35.17 7.71
N PRO A 329 27.58 35.01 6.83
CA PRO A 329 27.36 35.05 5.39
C PRO A 329 26.36 33.97 4.96
N ALA A 330 25.48 34.30 4.02
CA ALA A 330 24.50 33.36 3.50
C ALA A 330 25.21 32.18 2.80
N PRO A 331 24.85 30.91 3.12
CA PRO A 331 25.30 29.76 2.36
C PRO A 331 24.97 29.90 0.86
N THR A 332 25.86 29.39 0.00
CA THR A 332 25.71 29.50 -1.45
C THR A 332 25.95 28.19 -2.19
N PHE A 333 25.27 28.00 -3.31
CA PHE A 333 25.51 26.93 -4.27
C PHE A 333 25.21 27.41 -5.70
N ASN A 334 25.66 26.68 -6.71
CA ASN A 334 25.43 27.05 -8.11
C ASN A 334 24.31 26.20 -8.72
N ILE A 335 23.58 26.81 -9.66
CA ILE A 335 22.57 26.15 -10.49
C ILE A 335 22.81 26.50 -11.96
N THR A 336 22.46 25.59 -12.86
CA THR A 336 22.59 25.81 -14.32
C THR A 336 21.20 25.98 -14.92
N LEU A 337 20.82 27.21 -15.25
CA LEU A 337 19.52 27.53 -15.85
C LEU A 337 19.56 27.27 -17.35
N ALA A 338 18.59 26.50 -17.84
CA ALA A 338 18.39 26.26 -19.27
C ALA A 338 17.56 27.39 -19.91
N PRO A 339 17.65 27.62 -21.23
CA PRO A 339 16.69 28.45 -21.96
C PRO A 339 15.23 28.02 -21.69
N GLY A 340 14.37 28.99 -21.40
CA GLY A 340 12.95 28.79 -21.11
C GLY A 340 12.62 28.67 -19.62
N ILE A 341 11.50 27.99 -19.32
CA ILE A 341 10.97 27.86 -17.96
C ILE A 341 11.83 26.89 -17.13
N ASN A 342 12.24 27.34 -15.94
CA ASN A 342 12.93 26.58 -14.92
C ASN A 342 12.16 26.71 -13.61
N TYR A 343 12.17 25.65 -12.79
CA TYR A 343 11.56 25.70 -11.46
C TYR A 343 12.63 25.49 -10.39
N LEU A 344 12.73 26.46 -9.49
CA LEU A 344 13.53 26.33 -8.29
C LEU A 344 12.62 25.87 -7.16
N GLN A 345 12.98 24.77 -6.52
CA GLN A 345 12.18 24.18 -5.44
C GLN A 345 13.04 24.02 -4.19
N CYS A 346 12.46 24.24 -3.01
CA CYS A 346 13.09 24.01 -1.73
C CYS A 346 12.17 23.15 -0.84
N SER A 347 12.61 21.95 -0.50
CA SER A 347 11.95 21.09 0.48
C SER A 347 12.45 21.46 1.88
N ALA A 348 11.65 22.25 2.59
CA ALA A 348 12.02 22.93 3.83
C ALA A 348 11.48 22.22 5.09
N ILE A 349 12.30 22.22 6.13
CA ILE A 349 12.04 21.60 7.43
C ILE A 349 12.26 22.64 8.52
N ASN A 350 11.28 22.71 9.42
CA ASN A 350 11.30 23.36 10.72
C ASN A 350 11.18 22.27 11.80
N THR A 351 12.12 22.29 12.74
CA THR A 351 12.20 21.38 13.88
C THR A 351 11.61 21.97 15.15
N GLY A 352 11.30 23.27 15.16
CA GLY A 352 10.58 23.97 16.21
C GLY A 352 10.93 25.44 16.29
N GLY A 353 10.05 26.25 16.90
CA GLY A 353 10.26 27.70 17.00
C GLY A 353 9.91 28.45 15.73
N PRO A 354 10.51 29.63 15.49
CA PRO A 354 10.33 30.40 14.26
C PRO A 354 10.74 29.62 13.01
N ALA A 355 10.16 29.96 11.85
CA ALA A 355 10.57 29.36 10.58
C ALA A 355 10.46 30.34 9.43
N GLY A 356 11.36 30.21 8.46
CA GLY A 356 11.43 31.11 7.33
C GLY A 356 12.42 30.67 6.27
N LEU A 357 12.17 31.09 5.04
CA LEU A 357 13.04 30.92 3.89
C LEU A 357 13.33 32.29 3.27
N VAL A 358 14.59 32.62 3.04
CA VAL A 358 15.00 33.76 2.21
C VAL A 358 16.07 33.32 1.23
N ALA A 359 15.91 33.67 -0.04
CA ALA A 359 16.85 33.30 -1.09
C ALA A 359 16.92 34.35 -2.19
N THR A 360 18.08 34.44 -2.84
CA THR A 360 18.29 35.21 -4.06
C THR A 360 19.13 34.40 -5.03
N VAL A 361 18.85 34.56 -6.32
CA VAL A 361 19.58 33.91 -7.42
C VAL A 361 20.20 35.01 -8.26
N MET A 362 21.52 34.94 -8.43
CA MET A 362 22.31 35.97 -9.09
C MET A 362 23.12 35.43 -10.26
N TYR A 363 23.25 36.24 -11.30
CA TYR A 363 24.13 36.00 -12.44
C TYR A 363 24.90 37.28 -12.77
N ASN A 364 26.23 37.19 -12.84
CA ASN A 364 27.13 38.34 -13.09
C ASN A 364 26.83 39.57 -12.19
N GLY A 365 26.61 39.33 -10.89
CA GLY A 365 26.34 40.39 -9.92
C GLY A 365 24.93 40.98 -9.94
N ARG A 366 24.06 40.52 -10.85
CA ARG A 366 22.65 40.97 -10.94
C ARG A 366 21.71 39.92 -10.36
N VAL A 367 20.70 40.37 -9.62
CA VAL A 367 19.61 39.52 -9.14
C VAL A 367 18.74 39.12 -10.33
N LEU A 368 18.58 37.81 -10.55
CA LEU A 368 17.63 37.25 -11.51
C LEU A 368 16.23 37.19 -10.88
N PHE A 369 16.15 36.66 -9.67
CA PHE A 369 14.94 36.59 -8.85
C PHE A 369 15.29 36.31 -7.39
N ASN A 370 14.32 36.51 -6.50
CA ASN A 370 14.46 36.29 -5.06
C ASN A 370 13.14 35.82 -4.43
N THR A 371 13.18 35.49 -3.14
CA THR A 371 11.99 35.14 -2.35
C THR A 371 11.10 36.34 -2.13
N ASN A 372 9.84 36.20 -2.52
CA ASN A 372 8.80 37.22 -2.44
C ASN A 372 7.40 36.56 -2.54
N SER A 373 6.34 37.36 -2.67
CA SER A 373 4.95 36.88 -2.74
C SER A 373 4.61 36.02 -3.96
N SER A 374 5.45 35.99 -5.00
CA SER A 374 5.23 35.18 -6.21
C SER A 374 5.57 33.70 -6.02
N TRP A 375 6.24 33.36 -4.91
CA TRP A 375 6.51 31.97 -4.56
C TRP A 375 5.23 31.23 -4.14
N LYS A 376 5.22 29.92 -4.38
CA LYS A 376 4.14 29.02 -3.97
C LYS A 376 4.65 27.98 -2.99
N TYR A 377 3.74 27.32 -2.28
CA TYR A 377 4.05 26.15 -1.47
C TYR A 377 3.04 25.01 -1.63
N THR A 378 3.46 23.80 -1.30
CA THR A 378 2.63 22.59 -1.25
C THR A 378 3.21 21.56 -0.28
N ASN A 379 2.36 20.65 0.19
CA ASN A 379 2.75 19.45 0.95
C ASN A 379 3.24 18.31 0.05
N ASP A 380 3.08 18.45 -1.27
CA ASP A 380 3.57 17.46 -2.23
C ASP A 380 5.12 17.41 -2.15
N PRO A 381 5.74 16.21 -2.09
CA PRO A 381 7.20 16.11 -2.14
C PRO A 381 7.71 16.44 -3.54
N VAL A 382 8.90 17.04 -3.65
CA VAL A 382 9.54 17.39 -4.93
C VAL A 382 9.60 16.20 -5.90
N SER A 383 9.83 14.98 -5.40
CA SER A 383 9.86 13.75 -6.21
C SER A 383 8.53 13.42 -6.90
N SER A 384 7.41 13.93 -6.39
CA SER A 384 6.09 13.78 -7.02
C SER A 384 5.81 14.85 -8.08
N MET A 385 6.54 15.96 -8.02
CA MET A 385 6.47 17.07 -8.97
C MET A 385 7.30 16.71 -10.19
N ILE A 386 6.62 16.30 -11.26
CA ILE A 386 7.29 16.14 -12.54
C ILE A 386 7.43 17.53 -13.14
N VAL A 387 8.65 18.04 -13.18
CA VAL A 387 8.97 19.38 -13.64
C VAL A 387 9.51 19.35 -15.06
N ASN A 388 9.16 20.39 -15.81
CA ASN A 388 9.59 20.85 -17.14
C ASN A 388 11.12 20.94 -17.39
N GLY A 389 11.91 19.98 -16.91
CA GLY A 389 13.35 19.94 -17.11
C GLY A 389 13.70 19.44 -18.51
N THR A 390 14.78 19.96 -19.06
CA THR A 390 15.52 19.45 -20.23
C THR A 390 16.06 18.02 -20.03
N ASN A 391 15.47 17.19 -19.17
CA ASN A 391 15.96 15.88 -18.76
C ASN A 391 14.98 14.75 -19.13
N TYR A 392 14.06 14.98 -20.06
CA TYR A 392 13.16 13.94 -20.52
C TYR A 392 13.83 13.06 -21.58
N SER A 393 13.87 11.76 -21.31
CA SER A 393 13.85 10.74 -22.35
C SER A 393 12.44 10.60 -22.94
N VAL A 394 12.32 9.90 -24.06
CA VAL A 394 11.01 9.55 -24.64
C VAL A 394 10.12 8.87 -23.60
N LYS A 395 10.68 7.91 -22.86
CA LYS A 395 9.95 7.16 -21.82
C LYS A 395 9.44 8.05 -20.70
N THR A 396 10.27 8.97 -20.19
CA THR A 396 9.87 9.84 -19.07
C THR A 396 8.86 10.91 -19.52
N CYS A 397 8.97 11.45 -20.74
CA CYS A 397 7.97 12.38 -21.28
C CYS A 397 6.64 11.68 -21.55
N GLN A 398 6.70 10.45 -22.06
CA GLN A 398 5.53 9.59 -22.23
C GLN A 398 4.85 9.26 -20.90
N ASP A 399 5.62 8.89 -19.87
CA ASP A 399 5.08 8.62 -18.53
C ASP A 399 4.40 9.87 -17.96
N TYR A 400 4.99 11.06 -18.16
CA TYR A 400 4.38 12.33 -17.79
C TYR A 400 3.06 12.56 -18.53
N ALA A 401 3.07 12.37 -19.84
CA ALA A 401 1.91 12.57 -20.67
C ALA A 401 0.77 11.61 -20.29
N LYS A 402 1.07 10.33 -20.04
CA LYS A 402 0.13 9.34 -19.50
C LYS A 402 -0.42 9.74 -18.13
N LYS A 403 0.46 10.10 -17.18
CA LYS A 403 0.08 10.48 -15.81
C LYS A 403 -0.89 11.67 -15.80
N ASN A 404 -0.75 12.58 -16.76
CA ASN A 404 -1.56 13.78 -16.86
C ASN A 404 -2.63 13.70 -17.96
N ASN A 405 -2.96 12.49 -18.44
CA ASN A 405 -4.02 12.23 -19.42
C ASN A 405 -3.88 13.01 -20.75
N TYR A 406 -2.66 13.20 -21.23
CA TYR A 406 -2.40 13.73 -22.56
C TYR A 406 -2.42 12.61 -23.61
N GLN A 407 -2.94 12.89 -24.81
CA GLN A 407 -2.93 11.94 -25.92
C GLN A 407 -1.63 11.99 -26.74
N TYR A 408 -0.91 13.09 -26.67
CA TYR A 408 0.31 13.35 -27.42
C TYR A 408 1.39 13.93 -26.51
N PHE A 409 2.63 13.60 -26.81
CA PHE A 409 3.79 14.24 -26.23
C PHE A 409 4.83 14.48 -27.31
N GLY A 410 5.74 15.42 -27.10
CA GLY A 410 6.87 15.63 -27.97
C GLY A 410 8.12 16.02 -27.23
N LEU A 411 9.25 15.81 -27.88
CA LEU A 411 10.57 16.12 -27.31
C LEU A 411 11.19 17.25 -28.12
N LYS A 412 11.73 18.23 -27.41
CA LYS A 412 12.31 19.45 -27.98
C LYS A 412 13.68 19.73 -27.38
N ASN A 413 14.61 20.24 -28.20
CA ASN A 413 15.92 20.75 -27.78
C ASN A 413 16.74 19.77 -26.93
N GLY A 414 16.73 18.49 -27.27
CA GLY A 414 17.32 17.45 -26.42
C GLY A 414 18.47 16.63 -27.01
N THR A 415 19.24 16.03 -26.11
CA THR A 415 20.18 14.92 -26.34
C THR A 415 19.62 13.63 -25.71
N THR A 416 20.32 12.49 -25.84
CA THR A 416 19.82 11.20 -25.37
C THR A 416 19.60 11.27 -23.87
N GLY A 417 18.36 11.04 -23.42
CA GLY A 417 18.00 11.12 -22.00
C GLY A 417 17.85 12.54 -21.45
N SER A 418 17.92 13.56 -22.30
CA SER A 418 17.85 14.96 -21.88
C SER A 418 17.17 15.84 -22.91
N SER A 419 15.84 16.00 -22.83
CA SER A 419 15.06 16.90 -23.68
C SER A 419 13.97 17.64 -22.92
N GLN A 420 13.41 18.70 -23.52
CA GLN A 420 12.17 19.32 -23.05
C GLN A 420 10.99 18.45 -23.48
N CYS A 421 10.03 18.23 -22.59
CA CYS A 421 8.79 17.53 -22.91
C CYS A 421 7.67 18.55 -23.17
N VAL A 422 6.97 18.38 -24.28
CA VAL A 422 5.74 19.11 -24.61
C VAL A 422 4.60 18.12 -24.73
N VAL A 423 3.38 18.50 -24.42
CA VAL A 423 2.22 17.60 -24.37
C VAL A 423 0.99 18.26 -25.00
N SER A 424 0.09 17.46 -25.53
CA SER A 424 -1.17 17.95 -26.12
C SER A 424 -2.23 16.86 -26.11
N ASN A 425 -3.49 17.28 -26.07
CA ASN A 425 -4.64 16.42 -26.33
C ASN A 425 -5.19 16.52 -27.76
N SER A 426 -4.63 17.42 -28.58
CA SER A 426 -5.08 17.72 -29.92
C SER A 426 -3.95 17.52 -30.92
N PHE A 427 -4.13 16.57 -31.83
CA PHE A 427 -3.21 16.40 -32.95
C PHE A 427 -3.12 17.67 -33.80
N LYS A 428 -4.28 18.26 -34.13
CA LYS A 428 -4.36 19.48 -34.93
C LYS A 428 -3.49 20.59 -34.34
N THR A 429 -3.59 20.81 -33.03
CA THR A 429 -2.80 21.80 -32.31
C THR A 429 -1.32 21.43 -32.30
N ALA A 430 -0.99 20.15 -32.07
CA ALA A 430 0.39 19.67 -32.10
C ALA A 430 1.07 19.78 -33.49
N THR A 431 0.29 19.95 -34.56
CA THR A 431 0.80 19.96 -35.95
C THR A 431 0.50 21.24 -36.74
N GLU A 432 -0.08 22.28 -36.13
CA GLU A 432 -0.68 23.41 -36.87
C GLU A 432 0.30 24.24 -37.70
N TYR A 433 1.61 24.23 -37.37
CA TYR A 433 2.64 24.94 -38.14
C TYR A 433 3.38 24.05 -39.15
N GLY A 434 2.83 22.87 -39.43
CA GLY A 434 3.34 21.99 -40.46
C GLY A 434 4.55 21.17 -40.04
N SER A 435 4.91 20.25 -40.94
CA SER A 435 5.99 19.29 -40.74
C SER A 435 7.37 19.94 -40.90
N SER A 436 8.37 19.36 -40.24
CA SER A 436 9.75 19.83 -40.31
C SER A 436 10.73 18.65 -40.42
N ASP A 437 11.81 18.85 -41.20
CA ASP A 437 12.85 17.85 -41.46
C ASP A 437 14.06 17.81 -40.47
N PRO A 438 14.35 18.77 -39.58
CA PRO A 438 15.46 18.68 -38.64
C PRO A 438 15.20 17.60 -37.58
N ILE A 439 15.66 16.39 -37.87
CA ILE A 439 15.60 15.23 -37.00
C ILE A 439 17.01 14.83 -36.56
N LYS A 440 17.13 14.40 -35.31
CA LYS A 440 18.26 13.58 -34.89
C LYS A 440 17.71 12.32 -34.23
N THR A 441 17.89 11.18 -34.89
CA THR A 441 17.77 9.89 -34.21
C THR A 441 18.95 9.78 -33.27
N LEU A 442 18.67 9.65 -31.98
CA LEU A 442 19.71 9.56 -30.96
C LEU A 442 20.07 8.10 -30.67
N SER A 443 21.07 7.90 -29.81
CA SER A 443 21.61 6.57 -29.51
C SER A 443 20.61 5.60 -28.86
N ASP A 444 19.48 6.10 -28.36
CA ASP A 444 18.35 5.33 -27.84
C ASP A 444 17.37 4.86 -28.95
N GLY A 445 17.64 5.21 -30.21
CA GLY A 445 16.82 4.85 -31.36
C GLY A 445 15.54 5.66 -31.50
N TYR A 446 15.35 6.72 -30.70
CA TYR A 446 14.20 7.61 -30.76
C TYR A 446 14.53 8.94 -31.44
N MET A 447 13.46 9.62 -31.86
CA MET A 447 13.51 10.89 -32.58
C MET A 447 13.39 12.07 -31.60
N TYR A 448 14.29 13.03 -31.70
CA TYR A 448 14.28 14.26 -30.91
C TYR A 448 14.19 15.47 -31.83
N GLY A 449 13.34 16.43 -31.47
CA GLY A 449 13.26 17.71 -32.16
C GLY A 449 14.45 18.62 -31.82
N ILE A 450 14.94 19.37 -32.80
CA ILE A 450 16.06 20.31 -32.67
C ILE A 450 15.54 21.74 -32.88
N GLY A 451 15.95 22.69 -32.03
CA GLY A 451 15.59 24.11 -32.16
C GLY A 451 14.10 24.36 -31.92
N ALA A 452 13.41 24.84 -32.95
CA ALA A 452 11.97 25.13 -32.90
C ALA A 452 11.08 23.94 -33.29
N VAL A 453 11.64 22.74 -33.40
CA VAL A 453 10.92 21.53 -33.84
C VAL A 453 10.63 20.62 -32.66
N ASN A 454 9.42 20.07 -32.60
CA ASN A 454 9.02 19.03 -31.64
C ASN A 454 9.00 17.68 -32.37
N SER A 455 9.62 16.64 -31.81
CA SER A 455 9.36 15.26 -32.26
C SER A 455 8.08 14.75 -31.60
N LEU A 456 6.99 14.64 -32.35
CA LEU A 456 5.67 14.33 -31.83
C LEU A 456 5.45 12.81 -31.76
N TYR A 457 4.90 12.37 -30.64
CA TYR A 457 4.49 11.01 -30.35
C TYR A 457 3.02 11.03 -29.90
N ARG A 458 2.24 10.05 -30.36
CA ARG A 458 0.89 9.76 -29.84
C ARG A 458 1.03 8.65 -28.82
N ILE A 459 0.45 8.78 -27.64
CA ILE A 459 0.42 7.69 -26.66
C ILE A 459 -0.48 6.57 -27.22
N ASN A 460 0.11 5.40 -27.41
CA ASN A 460 -0.61 4.17 -27.65
C ASN A 460 -0.94 3.64 -26.26
N ASN A 461 -2.20 3.74 -25.86
CA ASN A 461 -2.59 3.25 -24.56
C ASN A 461 -2.46 1.71 -24.53
N GLU A 462 -1.38 1.20 -23.94
CA GLU A 462 -1.14 -0.21 -23.63
C GLU A 462 -2.38 -0.85 -22.98
N GLY A 463 -2.93 -1.94 -23.54
CA GLY A 463 -3.86 -2.81 -22.79
C GLY A 463 -5.35 -2.75 -23.17
N ALA A 464 -5.69 -2.24 -24.36
CA ALA A 464 -7.02 -2.44 -24.93
C ALA A 464 -7.24 -3.91 -25.31
N ASN A 465 -7.59 -4.78 -24.35
CA ASN A 465 -8.07 -6.14 -24.65
C ASN A 465 -9.62 -6.13 -24.63
N PRO A 466 -10.29 -6.20 -25.80
CA PRO A 466 -11.74 -6.23 -25.87
C PRO A 466 -12.37 -7.39 -25.09
N ALA A 467 -11.65 -8.49 -24.87
CA ALA A 467 -12.12 -9.62 -24.07
C ALA A 467 -12.34 -9.29 -22.59
N PHE A 468 -11.83 -8.14 -22.12
CA PHE A 468 -12.08 -7.66 -20.77
C PHE A 468 -13.37 -6.86 -20.65
N ILE A 469 -14.01 -6.45 -21.75
CA ILE A 469 -15.28 -5.73 -21.67
C ILE A 469 -16.36 -6.57 -21.04
N GLY A 470 -17.17 -5.93 -20.20
CA GLY A 470 -18.24 -6.61 -19.50
C GLY A 470 -17.76 -7.34 -18.25
N LYS A 471 -16.44 -7.48 -18.05
CA LYS A 471 -15.90 -8.11 -16.84
C LYS A 471 -16.17 -7.22 -15.62
N ILE A 472 -16.51 -7.86 -14.53
CA ILE A 472 -16.72 -7.23 -13.23
C ILE A 472 -16.02 -8.10 -12.18
N GLY A 473 -15.37 -7.47 -11.22
CA GLY A 473 -14.58 -8.18 -10.22
C GLY A 473 -14.39 -7.38 -8.96
N TYR A 474 -14.11 -8.07 -7.86
CA TYR A 474 -13.69 -7.48 -6.61
C TYR A 474 -12.17 -7.38 -6.58
N VAL A 475 -11.65 -6.16 -6.44
CA VAL A 475 -10.21 -5.88 -6.32
C VAL A 475 -9.86 -5.75 -4.85
N ASP A 476 -8.96 -6.61 -4.38
CA ASP A 476 -8.45 -6.56 -3.02
C ASP A 476 -7.35 -5.50 -2.84
N ARG A 477 -6.88 -5.36 -1.60
CA ARG A 477 -5.81 -4.42 -1.23
C ARG A 477 -4.44 -4.73 -1.84
N PHE A 478 -4.27 -5.92 -2.39
CA PHE A 478 -3.03 -6.39 -3.02
C PHE A 478 -3.11 -6.29 -4.55
N SER A 479 -4.10 -5.54 -5.07
CA SER A 479 -4.37 -5.41 -6.50
C SER A 479 -4.66 -6.76 -7.18
N GLN A 480 -5.20 -7.71 -6.43
CA GLN A 480 -5.69 -8.98 -6.96
C GLN A 480 -7.19 -8.87 -7.22
N VAL A 481 -7.64 -9.42 -8.34
CA VAL A 481 -9.05 -9.41 -8.71
C VAL A 481 -9.64 -10.80 -8.70
N LYS A 482 -10.79 -10.93 -8.04
CA LYS A 482 -11.68 -12.09 -8.14
C LYS A 482 -12.86 -11.72 -9.03
N GLU A 483 -13.08 -12.45 -10.12
CA GLU A 483 -14.14 -12.11 -11.10
C GLU A 483 -15.52 -12.56 -10.59
N TYR A 484 -16.56 -11.76 -10.78
CA TYR A 484 -17.92 -12.21 -10.52
C TYR A 484 -18.42 -13.09 -11.67
N PRO A 485 -19.04 -14.25 -11.38
CA PRO A 485 -19.71 -15.05 -12.39
C PRO A 485 -20.98 -14.34 -12.87
N SER A 486 -21.41 -14.64 -14.09
CA SER A 486 -22.63 -14.07 -14.71
C SER A 486 -23.87 -14.27 -13.85
N SER A 487 -23.96 -15.37 -13.09
CA SER A 487 -25.06 -15.66 -12.16
C SER A 487 -25.18 -14.68 -10.99
N MET A 488 -24.11 -13.96 -10.64
CA MET A 488 -24.09 -12.96 -9.55
C MET A 488 -24.30 -11.54 -10.05
N ILE A 489 -24.54 -11.36 -11.36
CA ILE A 489 -24.59 -10.06 -12.02
C ILE A 489 -25.96 -9.90 -12.68
N GLN A 490 -26.61 -8.76 -12.45
CA GLN A 490 -27.79 -8.34 -13.18
C GLN A 490 -27.42 -7.21 -14.13
N SER A 491 -27.68 -7.42 -15.42
CA SER A 491 -27.49 -6.40 -16.44
C SER A 491 -28.31 -5.14 -16.13
N SER A 492 -27.70 -3.99 -16.38
CA SER A 492 -28.27 -2.65 -16.20
C SER A 492 -27.75 -1.76 -17.32
N ASN A 493 -28.43 -0.64 -17.60
CA ASN A 493 -28.18 0.19 -18.78
C ASN A 493 -26.81 0.91 -18.79
N SER A 494 -26.08 0.96 -17.67
CA SER A 494 -24.80 1.70 -17.58
C SER A 494 -23.72 1.01 -16.73
N ILE A 495 -24.06 0.49 -15.56
CA ILE A 495 -23.15 -0.30 -14.70
C ILE A 495 -23.92 -1.52 -14.14
N PRO A 496 -23.43 -2.76 -14.33
CA PRO A 496 -24.10 -3.95 -13.82
C PRO A 496 -24.27 -3.92 -12.30
N LYS A 497 -25.39 -4.45 -11.83
CA LYS A 497 -25.66 -4.59 -10.39
C LYS A 497 -25.24 -5.99 -9.93
N ILE A 498 -24.54 -6.05 -8.80
CA ILE A 498 -24.22 -7.34 -8.15
C ILE A 498 -25.43 -7.74 -7.30
N ILE A 499 -26.04 -8.90 -7.60
CA ILE A 499 -27.30 -9.36 -6.99
C ILE A 499 -27.14 -10.40 -5.89
N GLN A 500 -25.99 -11.08 -5.85
CA GLN A 500 -25.72 -12.13 -4.89
C GLN A 500 -24.27 -11.99 -4.44
N GLN A 501 -24.01 -11.27 -3.36
CA GLN A 501 -22.69 -11.16 -2.76
C GLN A 501 -22.79 -11.19 -1.24
N ASP A 502 -21.70 -11.55 -0.59
CA ASP A 502 -21.64 -11.48 0.86
C ASP A 502 -21.79 -10.03 1.35
N SER A 503 -22.51 -9.85 2.45
CA SER A 503 -22.73 -8.52 3.06
C SER A 503 -21.43 -7.78 3.45
N SER A 504 -20.30 -8.48 3.57
CA SER A 504 -18.99 -7.86 3.80
C SER A 504 -18.41 -7.15 2.56
N CYS A 505 -18.93 -7.42 1.37
CA CYS A 505 -18.49 -6.81 0.12
C CYS A 505 -19.15 -5.45 -0.11
N PRO A 506 -18.41 -4.44 -0.61
CA PRO A 506 -19.01 -3.16 -0.98
C PRO A 506 -20.07 -3.35 -2.06
N GLN A 507 -21.12 -2.53 -2.09
CA GLN A 507 -22.13 -2.58 -3.16
C GLN A 507 -21.77 -1.69 -4.37
N ALA A 508 -20.98 -0.64 -4.13
CA ALA A 508 -20.57 0.29 -5.18
C ALA A 508 -19.63 -0.40 -6.18
N VAL A 509 -19.91 -0.19 -7.47
CA VAL A 509 -19.11 -0.67 -8.59
C VAL A 509 -18.50 0.53 -9.29
N GLU A 510 -17.17 0.58 -9.37
CA GLU A 510 -16.44 1.62 -10.08
C GLU A 510 -16.20 1.20 -11.53
N ALA A 511 -16.47 2.10 -12.48
CA ALA A 511 -16.11 1.85 -13.86
C ALA A 511 -14.59 2.02 -14.04
N ILE A 512 -13.97 1.06 -14.73
CA ILE A 512 -12.56 1.12 -15.14
C ILE A 512 -12.42 0.73 -16.61
N ASP A 513 -11.28 1.05 -17.20
CA ASP A 513 -10.95 0.62 -18.56
C ASP A 513 -10.30 -0.77 -18.59
N SER A 514 -10.21 -1.35 -19.79
CA SER A 514 -9.59 -2.67 -20.00
C SER A 514 -8.10 -2.70 -19.64
N ILE A 515 -7.42 -1.55 -19.62
CA ILE A 515 -6.00 -1.42 -19.28
C ILE A 515 -5.82 -1.63 -17.79
N THR A 516 -6.58 -0.88 -17.01
CA THR A 516 -6.62 -0.95 -15.55
C THR A 516 -6.92 -2.37 -15.14
N TRP A 517 -7.89 -3.02 -15.79
CA TRP A 517 -8.19 -4.44 -15.57
C TRP A 517 -7.02 -5.36 -15.92
N GLY A 518 -6.36 -5.16 -17.05
CA GLY A 518 -5.23 -6.00 -17.50
C GLY A 518 -4.04 -5.99 -16.55
N LYS A 519 -3.85 -4.90 -15.78
CA LYS A 519 -2.79 -4.77 -14.76
C LYS A 519 -3.08 -5.51 -13.45
N LEU A 520 -4.34 -5.90 -13.20
CA LEU A 520 -4.74 -6.58 -11.96
C LEU A 520 -4.36 -8.05 -11.99
N LYS A 521 -3.76 -8.56 -10.90
CA LYS A 521 -3.41 -9.97 -10.75
C LYS A 521 -4.69 -10.80 -10.59
N LYS A 522 -4.92 -11.77 -11.46
CA LYS A 522 -6.14 -12.61 -11.38
C LYS A 522 -6.01 -13.63 -10.25
N ASN A 523 -7.03 -13.74 -9.40
CA ASN A 523 -7.01 -14.62 -8.21
C ASN A 523 -8.32 -15.39 -8.02
N GLY A 524 -8.87 -15.93 -9.12
CA GLY A 524 -10.04 -16.81 -9.11
C GLY A 524 -11.38 -16.11 -9.31
N ILE A 525 -12.46 -16.81 -8.95
CA ILE A 525 -13.87 -16.42 -9.18
C ILE A 525 -14.55 -16.18 -7.83
N MET A 526 -15.40 -15.16 -7.75
CA MET A 526 -16.25 -14.87 -6.60
C MET A 526 -17.38 -15.91 -6.48
N THR A 527 -17.74 -16.23 -5.25
CA THR A 527 -18.95 -17.00 -4.91
C THR A 527 -19.86 -16.15 -4.02
N PRO A 528 -21.16 -16.49 -3.86
CA PRO A 528 -22.03 -15.77 -2.93
C PRO A 528 -21.52 -15.73 -1.49
N ASN A 529 -20.67 -16.69 -1.11
CA ASN A 529 -20.09 -16.80 0.23
C ASN A 529 -18.69 -16.20 0.36
N THR A 530 -18.12 -15.68 -0.74
CA THR A 530 -16.79 -15.08 -0.72
C THR A 530 -16.83 -13.80 0.10
N LYS A 531 -16.13 -13.82 1.24
CA LYS A 531 -15.95 -12.64 2.10
C LYS A 531 -15.02 -11.63 1.43
N CYS A 532 -15.25 -10.36 1.72
CA CYS A 532 -14.44 -9.26 1.21
C CYS A 532 -13.76 -8.47 2.33
N GLY A 533 -12.71 -7.75 1.95
CA GLY A 533 -12.04 -6.76 2.78
C GLY A 533 -11.55 -7.34 4.09
N LEU A 534 -11.98 -6.72 5.19
CA LEU A 534 -11.56 -7.13 6.53
C LEU A 534 -12.03 -8.54 6.88
N ALA A 535 -13.24 -8.93 6.44
CA ALA A 535 -13.85 -10.22 6.78
C ALA A 535 -13.03 -11.41 6.26
N GLU A 536 -12.45 -11.30 5.06
CA GLU A 536 -11.56 -12.32 4.50
C GLU A 536 -10.29 -12.49 5.34
N VAL A 537 -9.67 -11.39 5.75
CA VAL A 537 -8.38 -11.41 6.46
C VAL A 537 -8.52 -11.96 7.89
N ILE A 538 -9.67 -11.76 8.52
CA ILE A 538 -9.88 -12.16 9.93
C ILE A 538 -10.54 -13.53 10.07
N GLN A 539 -11.10 -14.11 9.01
CA GLN A 539 -11.86 -15.37 9.06
C GLN A 539 -11.09 -16.50 9.74
N GLU A 540 -9.84 -16.73 9.35
CA GLU A 540 -9.03 -17.79 9.96
C GLU A 540 -8.80 -17.55 11.47
N SER A 541 -8.56 -16.30 11.85
CA SER A 541 -8.35 -15.94 13.26
C SER A 541 -9.64 -16.04 14.07
N GLN A 542 -10.79 -15.75 13.46
CA GLN A 542 -12.11 -15.95 14.08
C GLN A 542 -12.44 -17.44 14.28
N GLU A 543 -12.15 -18.30 13.31
CA GLU A 543 -12.38 -19.75 13.46
C GLU A 543 -11.48 -20.37 14.54
N ARG A 544 -10.20 -19.96 14.62
CA ARG A 544 -9.30 -20.39 15.70
C ARG A 544 -9.82 -19.98 17.08
N VAL A 545 -10.31 -18.74 17.21
CA VAL A 545 -10.92 -18.26 18.45
C VAL A 545 -12.17 -19.08 18.80
N LYS A 546 -13.02 -19.40 17.83
CA LYS A 546 -14.23 -20.22 18.03
C LYS A 546 -13.90 -21.63 18.52
N ILE A 547 -12.89 -22.28 17.96
CA ILE A 547 -12.44 -23.61 18.39
C ILE A 547 -12.02 -23.59 19.86
N ILE A 548 -11.13 -22.66 20.23
CA ILE A 548 -10.62 -22.55 21.60
C ILE A 548 -11.73 -22.20 22.59
N LYS A 549 -12.69 -21.34 22.21
CA LYS A 549 -13.88 -21.09 23.04
C LYS A 549 -14.68 -22.36 23.30
N GLY A 550 -14.85 -23.21 22.28
CA GLY A 550 -15.53 -24.49 22.41
C GLY A 550 -14.80 -25.46 23.35
N GLU A 551 -13.47 -25.50 23.30
CA GLU A 551 -12.63 -26.29 24.20
C GLU A 551 -12.67 -25.77 25.64
N LEU A 552 -12.63 -24.44 25.84
CA LEU A 552 -12.79 -23.81 27.15
C LEU A 552 -14.13 -24.16 27.79
N GLY A 553 -15.22 -24.13 27.02
CA GLY A 553 -16.55 -24.52 27.50
C GLY A 553 -16.60 -25.99 27.98
N LYS A 554 -16.07 -26.92 27.18
CA LYS A 554 -15.99 -28.35 27.57
C LYS A 554 -15.19 -28.55 28.86
N LEU A 555 -14.05 -27.87 28.97
CA LEU A 555 -13.19 -28.00 30.15
C LEU A 555 -13.82 -27.39 31.40
N ALA A 556 -14.58 -26.29 31.25
CA ALA A 556 -15.38 -25.73 32.34
C ALA A 556 -16.46 -26.72 32.82
N ASP A 557 -17.13 -27.43 31.90
CA ASP A 557 -18.10 -28.47 32.26
C ASP A 557 -17.45 -29.64 33.02
N GLU A 558 -16.26 -30.06 32.61
CA GLU A 558 -15.50 -31.10 33.32
C GLU A 558 -15.08 -30.65 34.73
N ILE A 559 -14.64 -29.40 34.88
CA ILE A 559 -14.33 -28.81 36.19
C ILE A 559 -15.58 -28.80 37.06
N LEU A 560 -16.71 -28.33 36.54
CA LEU A 560 -17.99 -28.32 37.26
C LEU A 560 -18.42 -29.72 37.71
N SER A 561 -18.22 -30.73 36.85
CA SER A 561 -18.49 -32.13 37.21
C SER A 561 -17.62 -32.60 38.38
N VAL A 562 -16.31 -32.31 38.37
CA VAL A 562 -15.40 -32.68 39.47
C VAL A 562 -15.74 -31.92 40.75
N VAL A 563 -16.08 -30.63 40.64
CA VAL A 563 -16.51 -29.82 41.79
C VAL A 563 -17.82 -30.33 42.40
N ALA A 564 -18.77 -30.79 41.59
CA ALA A 564 -19.99 -31.40 42.09
C ALA A 564 -19.71 -32.69 42.87
N VAL A 565 -18.78 -33.54 42.40
CA VAL A 565 -18.34 -34.74 43.13
C VAL A 565 -17.64 -34.36 44.44
N LEU A 566 -16.76 -33.35 44.42
CA LEU A 566 -16.11 -32.83 45.62
C LEU A 566 -17.14 -32.24 46.60
N LYS A 567 -18.18 -31.54 46.11
CA LYS A 567 -19.29 -31.03 46.92
C LYS A 567 -19.98 -32.16 47.66
N GLN A 568 -20.38 -33.20 46.93
CA GLN A 568 -21.10 -34.34 47.48
C GLN A 568 -20.25 -35.04 48.56
N ASN A 569 -18.95 -35.22 48.29
CA ASN A 569 -18.03 -35.80 49.25
C ASN A 569 -17.79 -34.91 50.47
N ASN A 570 -17.86 -33.58 50.31
CA ASN A 570 -17.66 -32.62 51.38
C ASN A 570 -18.93 -32.35 52.18
N GLN A 571 -20.14 -32.53 51.64
CA GLN A 571 -21.38 -32.50 52.43
C GLN A 571 -21.35 -33.59 53.51
N ASN A 572 -20.87 -34.79 53.17
CA ASN A 572 -20.63 -35.87 54.13
C ASN A 572 -19.62 -35.50 55.24
N ILE A 573 -18.70 -34.55 54.96
CA ILE A 573 -17.70 -34.04 55.93
C ILE A 573 -18.25 -32.83 56.71
N ASN A 574 -18.99 -31.94 56.06
CA ASN A 574 -19.56 -30.73 56.66
C ASN A 574 -20.68 -31.06 57.66
N GLU A 575 -21.46 -32.13 57.42
CA GLU A 575 -22.37 -32.68 58.43
C GLU A 575 -21.63 -33.11 59.72
N GLN A 576 -20.32 -33.37 59.65
CA GLN A 576 -19.47 -33.69 60.80
C GLN A 576 -18.69 -32.49 61.38
N LEU A 577 -18.53 -31.39 60.63
CA LEU A 577 -17.61 -30.28 61.00
C LEU A 577 -18.26 -28.88 61.07
N ASN A 578 -19.53 -28.73 60.73
CA ASN A 578 -20.31 -27.49 60.88
C ASN A 578 -19.65 -26.25 60.23
N MET A 579 -19.10 -26.40 59.01
CA MET A 579 -18.47 -25.32 58.25
C MET A 579 -19.40 -24.73 57.18
N ASN A 580 -19.25 -23.42 56.91
CA ASN A 580 -20.12 -22.58 56.09
C ASN A 580 -20.26 -23.04 54.61
N GLU A 581 -21.35 -23.73 54.29
CA GLU A 581 -21.77 -24.19 52.95
C GLU A 581 -22.02 -23.06 51.94
N ALA A 582 -22.31 -21.85 52.43
CA ALA A 582 -22.68 -20.69 51.62
C ALA A 582 -21.55 -20.27 50.65
N THR A 583 -20.32 -20.14 51.14
CA THR A 583 -19.18 -19.68 50.33
C THR A 583 -18.84 -20.68 49.22
N PHE A 584 -18.97 -21.98 49.45
CA PHE A 584 -18.69 -22.98 48.42
C PHE A 584 -19.76 -23.01 47.33
N SER A 585 -21.03 -22.84 47.70
CA SER A 585 -22.15 -22.78 46.75
C SER A 585 -22.10 -21.53 45.87
N GLU A 586 -21.69 -20.39 46.41
CA GLU A 586 -21.49 -19.15 45.64
C GLU A 586 -20.42 -19.32 44.54
N ASN A 587 -19.33 -20.04 44.86
CA ASN A 587 -18.27 -20.32 43.88
C ASN A 587 -18.71 -21.30 42.77
N ILE A 588 -19.54 -22.29 43.10
CA ILE A 588 -20.12 -23.19 42.08
C ILE A 588 -21.03 -22.42 41.13
N ALA A 589 -21.89 -21.55 41.68
CA ALA A 589 -22.77 -20.71 40.87
C ALA A 589 -21.99 -19.82 39.90
N MET A 590 -20.83 -19.30 40.34
CA MET A 590 -19.93 -18.53 39.48
C MET A 590 -19.37 -19.36 38.31
N TYR A 591 -18.92 -20.59 38.53
CA TYR A 591 -18.45 -21.46 37.45
C TYR A 591 -19.56 -21.85 36.47
N GLN A 592 -20.77 -22.06 36.98
CA GLN A 592 -21.95 -22.32 36.16
C GLN A 592 -22.27 -21.10 35.29
N ASP A 593 -22.20 -19.88 35.83
CA ASP A 593 -22.38 -18.65 35.04
C ASP A 593 -21.32 -18.53 33.94
N ILE A 594 -20.04 -18.78 34.23
CA ILE A 594 -18.96 -18.76 33.23
C ILE A 594 -19.19 -19.81 32.13
N SER A 595 -19.51 -21.06 32.50
CA SER A 595 -19.80 -22.11 31.52
C SER A 595 -21.02 -21.76 30.67
N ASN A 596 -22.10 -21.29 31.30
CA ASN A 596 -23.32 -20.86 30.62
C ASN A 596 -23.04 -19.73 29.63
N GLN A 597 -22.20 -18.75 30.01
CA GLN A 597 -21.77 -17.71 29.11
C GLN A 597 -21.02 -18.29 27.91
N PHE A 598 -20.06 -19.21 28.09
CA PHE A 598 -19.37 -19.85 26.96
C PHE A 598 -20.31 -20.65 26.05
N HIS A 599 -21.34 -21.30 26.59
CA HIS A 599 -22.31 -22.09 25.81
C HIS A 599 -23.35 -21.24 25.08
N GLN A 600 -23.84 -20.16 25.66
CA GLN A 600 -24.82 -19.26 25.04
C GLN A 600 -24.29 -18.60 23.74
N TYR A 601 -22.97 -18.55 23.55
CA TYR A 601 -22.35 -17.98 22.35
C TYR A 601 -22.36 -18.87 21.10
N LYS A 602 -22.86 -20.11 21.15
CA LYS A 602 -22.92 -21.01 19.98
C LYS A 602 -23.79 -20.48 18.82
N GLY A 603 -24.67 -19.50 19.05
CA GLY A 603 -25.68 -19.05 18.07
C GLY A 603 -25.49 -17.66 17.43
N ALA A 604 -24.62 -16.79 17.95
CA ALA A 604 -24.67 -15.35 17.62
C ALA A 604 -23.55 -14.84 16.68
N LEU A 605 -22.83 -15.70 15.96
CA LEU A 605 -21.57 -15.35 15.29
C LEU A 605 -21.65 -14.63 13.93
N ASN A 606 -22.79 -14.05 13.56
CA ASN A 606 -22.93 -13.37 12.28
C ASN A 606 -22.93 -11.83 12.43
N ASN A 607 -21.74 -11.25 12.19
CA ASN A 607 -21.51 -9.96 11.52
C ASN A 607 -21.71 -8.63 12.29
N ASN A 608 -21.10 -8.40 13.45
CA ASN A 608 -21.02 -7.00 13.93
C ASN A 608 -19.80 -6.63 14.80
N SER A 609 -19.28 -5.42 14.64
CA SER A 609 -18.17 -4.85 15.41
C SER A 609 -18.46 -4.76 16.92
N SER A 610 -19.74 -4.78 17.30
CA SER A 610 -20.20 -4.91 18.68
C SER A 610 -19.68 -6.16 19.39
N PHE A 611 -19.34 -7.23 18.64
CA PHE A 611 -18.78 -8.45 19.22
C PHE A 611 -17.39 -8.24 19.81
N ILE A 612 -16.52 -7.46 19.17
CA ILE A 612 -15.15 -7.23 19.66
C ILE A 612 -15.18 -6.47 21.01
N VAL A 613 -16.11 -5.52 21.14
CA VAL A 613 -16.30 -4.72 22.36
C VAL A 613 -16.88 -5.56 23.50
N ALA A 614 -17.84 -6.44 23.22
CA ALA A 614 -18.38 -7.37 24.20
C ALA A 614 -17.32 -8.39 24.68
N ASP A 615 -16.47 -8.89 23.77
CA ASP A 615 -15.41 -9.86 24.06
C ASP A 615 -14.32 -9.29 24.98
N SER A 616 -13.99 -7.99 24.83
CA SER A 616 -13.03 -7.30 25.69
C SER A 616 -13.54 -7.11 27.13
N LYS A 617 -14.84 -6.84 27.30
CA LYS A 617 -15.48 -6.74 28.62
C LYS A 617 -15.45 -8.08 29.37
N GLN A 618 -15.53 -9.19 28.64
CA GLN A 618 -15.54 -10.53 29.21
C GLN A 618 -14.16 -11.01 29.66
N VAL A 619 -13.10 -10.69 28.90
CA VAL A 619 -11.72 -10.97 29.33
C VAL A 619 -11.37 -10.23 30.62
N PHE A 620 -11.86 -9.00 30.76
CA PHE A 620 -11.71 -8.22 31.99
C PHE A 620 -12.44 -8.86 33.19
N GLN A 621 -13.67 -9.35 33.00
CA GLN A 621 -14.41 -10.06 34.05
C GLN A 621 -13.70 -11.35 34.48
N TYR A 622 -13.15 -12.11 33.53
CA TYR A 622 -12.39 -13.32 33.82
C TYR A 622 -11.13 -13.08 34.68
N GLU A 623 -10.40 -12.00 34.42
CA GLU A 623 -9.20 -11.67 35.21
C GLU A 623 -9.55 -11.42 36.68
N ASN A 624 -10.66 -10.73 36.95
CA ASN A 624 -11.14 -10.52 38.32
C ASN A 624 -11.57 -11.85 38.98
N TYR A 625 -12.15 -12.78 38.21
CA TYR A 625 -12.58 -14.08 38.74
C TYR A 625 -11.43 -15.04 39.06
N GLN A 626 -10.33 -14.99 38.33
CA GLN A 626 -9.12 -15.76 38.67
C GLN A 626 -8.63 -15.43 40.09
N TYR A 627 -8.66 -14.16 40.50
CA TYR A 627 -8.23 -13.75 41.83
C TYR A 627 -9.13 -14.29 42.95
N ILE A 628 -10.45 -14.19 42.79
CA ILE A 628 -11.42 -14.72 43.75
C ILE A 628 -11.26 -16.23 43.87
N PHE A 629 -11.07 -16.91 42.74
CA PHE A 629 -10.88 -18.35 42.69
C PHE A 629 -9.64 -18.83 43.48
N TRP A 630 -8.48 -18.22 43.24
CA TRP A 630 -7.25 -18.61 43.94
C TRP A 630 -7.35 -18.41 45.45
N GLY A 631 -8.13 -17.41 45.89
CA GLY A 631 -8.45 -17.20 47.30
C GLY A 631 -9.27 -18.34 47.92
N VAL A 632 -10.23 -18.89 47.18
CA VAL A 632 -11.11 -19.98 47.65
C VAL A 632 -10.37 -21.31 47.71
N LEU A 633 -9.52 -21.60 46.71
CA LEU A 633 -8.70 -22.80 46.69
C LEU A 633 -7.72 -22.80 47.88
N ALA A 634 -7.12 -21.65 48.18
CA ALA A 634 -6.26 -21.49 49.35
C ALA A 634 -7.01 -21.82 50.65
N LEU A 635 -8.21 -21.28 50.79
CA LEU A 635 -9.04 -21.48 51.98
C LEU A 635 -9.40 -22.97 52.16
N SER A 636 -9.75 -23.63 51.07
CA SER A 636 -10.11 -25.06 51.05
C SER A 636 -8.92 -25.95 51.43
N ILE A 637 -7.72 -25.65 50.92
CA ILE A 637 -6.48 -26.36 51.27
C ILE A 637 -6.15 -26.16 52.75
N ILE A 638 -6.30 -24.94 53.28
CA ILE A 638 -6.08 -24.65 54.70
C ILE A 638 -7.04 -25.47 55.56
N ILE A 639 -8.32 -25.52 55.21
CA ILE A 639 -9.33 -26.31 55.93
C ILE A 639 -8.97 -27.81 55.97
N ILE A 640 -8.62 -28.40 54.81
CA ILE A 640 -8.23 -29.81 54.72
C ILE A 640 -6.96 -30.07 55.55
N THR A 641 -6.00 -29.14 55.51
CA THR A 641 -4.73 -29.25 56.24
C THR A 641 -4.96 -29.17 57.76
N LEU A 642 -5.81 -28.25 58.22
CA LEU A 642 -6.18 -28.15 59.63
C LEU A 642 -6.91 -29.40 60.10
N HIS A 643 -7.81 -29.96 59.30
CA HIS A 643 -8.51 -31.19 59.65
C HIS A 643 -7.58 -32.40 59.75
N THR A 644 -6.62 -32.53 58.82
CA THR A 644 -5.61 -33.60 58.84
C THR A 644 -4.55 -33.45 59.93
N MET A 645 -4.38 -32.25 60.49
CA MET A 645 -3.48 -31.99 61.62
C MET A 645 -4.14 -32.20 62.98
N ASN A 646 -5.48 -32.09 63.06
CA ASN A 646 -6.24 -32.24 64.31
C ASN A 646 -6.64 -33.69 64.62
N ARG A 647 -6.15 -34.64 63.82
CA ARG A 647 -6.17 -36.10 64.04
C ARG A 647 -4.73 -36.60 64.09
#